data_AF-A0A5J4VHJ7-F1
#
_entry.id   AF-A0A5J4VHJ7-F1
#
_cell.length_a   1.000
_cell.length_b   1.000
_cell.length_c   1.000
_cell.angle_alpha   90.00
_cell.angle_beta   90.00
_cell.angle_gamma   90.00
#
_symmetry.space_group_name_H-M   'P 1'
#
loop_
_entity.id
_entity.type
_entity.pdbx_description
1 polymer ?
#
loop_
_entity_poly.entity_id
_entity_poly.type
_entity_poly.pdbx_seq_one_letter_code
_entity_poly.pdbx_strand_id
1 'polypeptide(L)'
;MIIILTVTSLSFSFPFGFRKPRPAVLGNTSVSTSSQIFDIDHTQSQFAQLTNSENIFVEQKSSQSQPKKFSNEPCHWDVSQTPGTNTKNNVTLALLETCSDGYDITLVDTEHAEFLIIYQDSTILIKSSPNNNQQTVWKYNDTYEDGFIILLLKGDVTLQNIDFQYLVNTVGYLRISPQSNLIFIPIQLDMIKSLTVIHCNFKGFGDKSGSLIINSYVVDISGANEVIFDQCTFSDIKSQTGVMVVAGYNSFILKDSSFIDTDSQGDDTYGALQVQEGNSNNFEIEIIRNHFKNCRSKALGTIIVFFQYLQTNSLKINGNTITECRGFLAALALGFYDVGIIEFKNNKFVDNRASGQSDNYGCDVYLSTIFATDTIVDPLEYARTSLEGSTSNNINSAQYYIPPDVTQQGYFNLRNISGSCWVDQYQSFGEYDDCFCWTGDDVQHQCACPYGTSTTQDQCKFDLQTVCSGDSEPFNGCKCSSGNYPSYCQCPLNNEDAYYTQTQCASEKQYALLPQCKTDQTPTGGCKCTQYKHPTDPDDCQCPIDNPDYTEEQCKKDILPVCEEDTTTPSEGCKCIHEKHPDQCVCPLNNNGQYTQTQCQFDKLPVCNGDSEPTGGCRCSSGNYPSYCKCPLNNDDEYSKDQCEYDMLSSCISDTTPSEGCKCIHEKHPDQCVCPLNNNGQYTQTQCQFDKLP
;
A
#
# COMPACT_ATOMS: atom_id res chain seq x y z
N MET A 1 -36.61 -1.59 -3.44
CA MET A 1 -36.80 -0.45 -2.52
C MET A 1 -35.52 0.36 -2.56
N ILE A 2 -35.50 1.42 -3.36
CA ILE A 2 -34.30 2.19 -3.71
C ILE A 2 -34.34 3.47 -2.88
N ILE A 3 -33.34 3.69 -2.04
CA ILE A 3 -33.17 4.95 -1.31
C ILE A 3 -32.11 5.75 -2.07
N ILE A 4 -32.57 6.78 -2.78
CA ILE A 4 -31.73 7.84 -3.36
C ILE A 4 -31.46 8.83 -2.23
N LEU A 5 -30.21 8.91 -1.77
CA LEU A 5 -29.74 9.95 -0.86
C LEU A 5 -29.11 11.07 -1.70
N THR A 6 -29.85 12.16 -1.82
CA THR A 6 -29.41 13.43 -2.40
C THR A 6 -28.36 14.07 -1.50
N VAL A 7 -27.16 14.29 -2.01
CA VAL A 7 -26.09 15.05 -1.36
C VAL A 7 -26.42 16.54 -1.50
N THR A 8 -26.88 17.16 -0.42
CA THR A 8 -26.93 18.63 -0.30
C THR A 8 -25.57 19.16 0.10
N SER A 9 -25.03 20.04 -0.74
CA SER A 9 -23.82 20.83 -0.50
C SER A 9 -23.95 21.66 0.78
N LEU A 10 -23.16 21.32 1.80
CA LEU A 10 -22.92 22.16 2.97
C LEU A 10 -21.80 23.15 2.64
N SER A 11 -22.18 24.36 2.26
CA SER A 11 -21.30 25.53 2.23
C SER A 11 -21.08 26.00 3.67
N PHE A 12 -19.86 25.87 4.18
CA PHE A 12 -19.45 26.48 5.45
C PHE A 12 -19.24 27.99 5.23
N SER A 13 -20.25 28.77 5.60
CA SER A 13 -20.19 30.23 5.68
C SER A 13 -19.71 30.64 7.07
N PHE A 14 -18.50 31.20 7.20
CA PHE A 14 -18.05 31.87 8.42
C PHE A 14 -18.68 33.28 8.52
N PRO A 15 -19.23 33.71 9.67
CA PRO A 15 -19.67 35.08 9.85
C PRO A 15 -18.51 35.96 10.36
N PHE A 16 -17.79 36.62 9.46
CA PHE A 16 -17.02 37.82 9.82
C PHE A 16 -17.94 39.04 9.81
N GLY A 17 -18.32 39.51 11.00
CA GLY A 17 -19.04 40.76 11.19
C GLY A 17 -18.12 41.97 11.05
N PHE A 18 -17.90 42.44 9.82
CA PHE A 18 -17.27 43.75 9.60
C PHE A 18 -18.30 44.88 9.75
N ARG A 19 -18.17 45.68 10.81
CA ARG A 19 -18.78 47.02 10.88
C ARG A 19 -18.11 47.93 9.85
N LYS A 20 -18.90 48.43 8.89
CA LYS A 20 -18.49 49.46 7.93
C LYS A 20 -18.06 50.76 8.65
N PRO A 21 -16.92 51.38 8.28
CA PRO A 21 -16.66 52.77 8.61
C PRO A 21 -17.50 53.69 7.71
N ARG A 22 -18.06 54.77 8.28
CA ARG A 22 -18.61 55.91 7.53
C ARG A 22 -17.47 56.83 7.06
N PRO A 23 -17.61 57.52 5.92
CA PRO A 23 -16.56 58.37 5.38
C PRO A 23 -16.52 59.72 6.11
N ALA A 24 -15.32 60.18 6.47
CA ALA A 24 -15.11 61.53 6.99
C ALA A 24 -14.46 62.40 5.90
N VAL A 25 -15.12 63.53 5.68
CA VAL A 25 -14.86 64.57 4.68
C VAL A 25 -13.70 65.45 5.12
N LEU A 26 -12.96 65.95 4.11
CA LEU A 26 -11.92 66.98 4.15
C LEU A 26 -12.27 68.19 5.03
N GLY A 27 -11.28 68.68 5.77
CA GLY A 27 -11.29 70.02 6.38
C GLY A 27 -9.89 70.48 6.77
N ASN A 28 -9.35 71.46 6.01
CA ASN A 28 -8.12 72.20 6.30
C ASN A 28 -8.16 72.89 7.68
N THR A 29 -7.02 73.01 8.38
CA THR A 29 -6.46 74.31 8.83
C THR A 29 -5.08 74.21 9.49
N SER A 30 -4.23 75.14 9.05
CA SER A 30 -3.01 75.76 9.60
C SER A 30 -2.52 75.49 11.03
N VAL A 31 -1.21 75.24 11.12
CA VAL A 31 -0.17 75.94 11.92
C VAL A 31 -0.66 76.82 13.09
N SER A 32 -0.25 76.48 14.32
CA SER A 32 0.41 77.43 15.23
C SER A 32 1.12 76.73 16.40
N THR A 33 2.28 77.29 16.73
CA THR A 33 3.14 77.09 17.90
C THR A 33 2.44 77.47 19.21
N SER A 34 2.72 76.75 20.31
CA SER A 34 2.93 77.35 21.64
C SER A 34 3.31 76.32 22.71
N SER A 35 4.42 76.61 23.37
CA SER A 35 4.88 76.15 24.69
C SER A 35 3.87 76.39 25.83
N GLN A 36 3.89 75.52 26.86
CA GLN A 36 3.76 75.77 28.32
C GLN A 36 3.68 74.41 29.03
N ILE A 37 4.70 73.98 29.80
CA ILE A 37 4.89 74.17 31.25
C ILE A 37 3.64 73.78 32.07
N PHE A 38 3.74 72.64 32.76
CA PHE A 38 3.23 72.44 34.13
C PHE A 38 4.07 71.35 34.83
N ASP A 39 4.76 71.75 35.89
CA ASP A 39 5.15 70.89 37.01
C ASP A 39 3.90 70.25 37.65
N ILE A 40 4.04 69.04 38.21
CA ILE A 40 3.66 68.71 39.61
C ILE A 40 4.18 67.31 39.97
N ASP A 41 4.74 67.28 41.18
CA ASP A 41 5.35 66.22 41.97
C ASP A 41 4.52 64.95 42.26
N HIS A 42 5.30 63.91 42.60
CA HIS A 42 5.07 62.83 43.57
C HIS A 42 3.76 62.02 43.54
N THR A 43 3.92 60.71 43.24
CA THR A 43 3.38 59.65 44.12
C THR A 43 4.13 58.32 43.91
N GLN A 44 5.10 58.07 44.79
CA GLN A 44 5.54 56.72 45.15
C GLN A 44 4.49 56.11 46.08
N SER A 45 3.96 54.93 45.77
CA SER A 45 3.46 53.97 46.77
C SER A 45 3.17 52.61 46.13
N GLN A 46 3.56 51.55 46.86
CA GLN A 46 3.20 50.14 46.68
C GLN A 46 4.11 49.26 45.81
N PHE A 47 5.39 49.15 46.19
CA PHE A 47 6.17 47.91 46.09
C PHE A 47 7.07 47.79 47.33
N ALA A 48 6.46 47.52 48.48
CA ALA A 48 7.17 47.23 49.72
C ALA A 48 6.30 46.34 50.60
N GLN A 49 6.21 45.05 50.22
CA GLN A 49 5.77 43.96 51.09
C GLN A 49 6.11 42.63 50.42
N LEU A 50 7.40 42.28 50.38
CA LEU A 50 7.93 40.92 50.17
C LEU A 50 9.43 40.93 50.48
N THR A 51 9.79 41.34 51.71
CA THR A 51 11.12 41.14 52.27
C THR A 51 10.97 40.75 53.73
N ASN A 52 10.74 39.46 53.97
CA ASN A 52 10.99 38.82 55.26
C ASN A 52 11.42 37.38 54.98
N SER A 53 12.72 37.19 54.82
CA SER A 53 13.46 35.96 55.14
C SER A 53 14.96 36.31 55.16
N GLU A 54 15.43 36.60 56.38
CA GLU A 54 16.79 36.56 56.91
C GLU A 54 17.97 36.66 55.91
N ASN A 55 18.34 37.91 55.59
CA ASN A 55 19.68 38.27 55.14
C ASN A 55 20.66 38.19 56.33
N ILE A 56 21.53 37.17 56.35
CA ILE A 56 22.82 37.29 57.05
C ILE A 56 23.75 38.05 56.11
N PHE A 57 23.78 39.37 56.30
CA PHE A 57 24.73 40.29 55.69
C PHE A 57 26.12 39.97 56.25
N VAL A 58 26.97 39.28 55.49
CA VAL A 58 28.40 39.17 55.81
C VAL A 58 29.14 40.28 55.07
N GLU A 59 29.65 41.21 55.86
CA GLU A 59 30.56 42.29 55.44
C GLU A 59 31.69 41.77 54.55
N GLN A 60 31.82 42.41 53.39
CA GLN A 60 32.87 42.23 52.41
C GLN A 60 34.22 42.66 53.02
N LYS A 61 34.97 41.72 53.61
CA LYS A 61 36.36 41.96 54.02
C LYS A 61 37.29 41.89 52.81
N SER A 62 37.72 43.07 52.41
CA SER A 62 39.03 43.43 51.84
C SER A 62 40.04 42.29 51.62
N SER A 63 40.37 42.10 50.33
CA SER A 63 41.66 41.73 49.74
C SER A 63 42.65 40.89 50.56
N GLN A 64 42.63 39.57 50.32
CA GLN A 64 43.86 38.78 50.27
C GLN A 64 44.04 38.26 48.85
N SER A 65 45.13 38.71 48.22
CA SER A 65 45.56 38.32 46.89
C SER A 65 45.89 36.83 46.85
N GLN A 66 44.98 36.03 46.30
CA GLN A 66 45.34 34.75 45.68
C GLN A 66 46.04 35.01 44.34
N PRO A 67 46.90 34.09 43.88
CA PRO A 67 47.75 34.33 42.72
C PRO A 67 46.87 34.58 41.51
N LYS A 68 47.11 35.68 40.80
CA LYS A 68 46.60 35.91 39.45
C LYS A 68 46.95 34.69 38.61
N LYS A 69 45.97 33.82 38.38
CA LYS A 69 46.05 32.78 37.36
C LYS A 69 46.05 33.55 36.03
N PHE A 70 47.22 33.67 35.41
CA PHE A 70 47.39 34.19 34.05
C PHE A 70 46.97 33.15 33.00
N SER A 71 46.01 32.28 33.35
CA SER A 71 45.54 31.22 32.47
C SER A 71 44.26 31.73 31.80
N ASN A 72 44.27 31.83 30.48
CA ASN A 72 43.06 32.06 29.66
C ASN A 72 42.17 30.80 29.64
N GLU A 73 42.04 30.12 30.79
CA GLU A 73 41.30 28.88 30.93
C GLU A 73 39.99 29.16 31.67
N PRO A 74 38.87 28.57 31.22
CA PRO A 74 37.60 28.64 31.93
C PRO A 74 37.74 28.21 33.39
N CYS A 75 36.89 28.76 34.25
CA CYS A 75 36.77 28.27 35.61
C CYS A 75 36.25 26.84 35.62
N HIS A 76 37.05 25.93 36.17
CA HIS A 76 36.65 24.54 36.33
C HIS A 76 35.99 24.32 37.69
N TRP A 77 34.78 23.74 37.68
CA TRP A 77 34.03 23.43 38.89
C TRP A 77 33.43 22.03 38.82
N ASP A 78 33.71 21.22 39.83
CA ASP A 78 32.98 19.98 40.08
C ASP A 78 31.73 20.26 40.92
N VAL A 79 30.59 19.67 40.54
CA VAL A 79 29.31 19.78 41.25
C VAL A 79 28.89 18.42 41.78
N SER A 80 28.71 18.32 43.10
CA SER A 80 28.32 17.08 43.80
C SER A 80 27.27 17.34 44.88
N GLN A 81 26.37 16.37 45.07
CA GLN A 81 25.50 16.25 46.24
C GLN A 81 26.27 16.06 47.54
N THR A 82 27.50 15.52 47.48
CA THR A 82 28.40 15.36 48.62
C THR A 82 29.65 16.23 48.45
N PRO A 83 29.55 17.55 48.69
CA PRO A 83 30.63 18.48 48.42
C PRO A 83 31.86 18.22 49.32
N GLY A 84 33.03 18.10 48.70
CA GLY A 84 34.34 18.31 49.32
C GLY A 84 34.82 19.77 49.24
N THR A 85 36.12 19.98 49.46
CA THR A 85 36.72 21.31 49.64
C THR A 85 36.81 22.14 48.34
N ASN A 86 36.71 21.51 47.17
CA ASN A 86 36.83 22.14 45.84
C ASN A 86 35.64 21.84 44.91
N THR A 87 34.52 21.41 45.48
CA THR A 87 33.31 21.03 44.74
C THR A 87 32.15 21.90 45.23
N LYS A 88 31.24 22.26 44.34
CA LYS A 88 30.02 23.01 44.68
C LYS A 88 28.85 22.04 44.87
N ASN A 89 27.85 22.44 45.65
CA ASN A 89 26.64 21.64 45.86
C ASN A 89 25.74 21.56 44.62
N ASN A 90 25.75 22.61 43.81
CA ASN A 90 24.88 22.76 42.66
C ASN A 90 25.52 23.72 41.65
N VAL A 91 24.97 23.74 40.44
CA VAL A 91 25.48 24.56 39.33
C VAL A 91 25.30 26.04 39.63
N THR A 92 24.20 26.44 40.28
CA THR A 92 23.94 27.83 40.70
C THR A 92 25.11 28.39 41.52
N LEU A 93 25.62 27.64 42.50
CA LEU A 93 26.75 28.05 43.32
C LEU A 93 28.08 28.11 42.55
N ALA A 94 28.24 27.31 41.50
CA ALA A 94 29.39 27.41 40.61
C ALA A 94 29.33 28.68 39.74
N LEU A 95 28.13 29.04 39.26
CA LEU A 95 27.89 30.24 38.46
C LEU A 95 27.88 31.56 39.27
N LEU A 96 27.89 31.49 40.60
CA LEU A 96 28.08 32.66 41.48
C LEU A 96 29.57 33.05 41.63
N GLU A 97 30.50 32.17 41.26
CA GLU A 97 31.93 32.45 41.31
C GLU A 97 32.33 33.33 40.12
N THR A 98 33.12 34.37 40.39
CA THR A 98 33.53 35.29 39.33
C THR A 98 34.54 34.62 38.39
N CYS A 99 34.17 34.49 37.11
CA CYS A 99 35.00 33.88 36.08
C CYS A 99 35.14 34.81 34.87
N SER A 100 36.38 35.06 34.44
CA SER A 100 36.69 35.94 33.30
C SER A 100 36.56 35.25 31.95
N ASP A 101 36.82 33.94 31.90
CA ASP A 101 37.01 33.18 30.66
C ASP A 101 35.95 32.07 30.49
N GLY A 102 34.79 32.25 31.13
CA GLY A 102 33.68 31.29 31.11
C GLY A 102 33.79 30.19 32.17
N TYR A 103 32.92 29.20 32.06
CA TYR A 103 32.73 28.12 33.04
C TYR A 103 32.81 26.74 32.37
N ASP A 104 33.51 25.81 33.01
CA ASP A 104 33.52 24.38 32.71
C ASP A 104 33.07 23.60 33.96
N ILE A 105 31.81 23.19 33.98
CA ILE A 105 31.13 22.59 35.13
C ILE A 105 30.92 21.10 34.87
N THR A 106 31.43 20.27 35.78
CA THR A 106 31.30 18.81 35.70
C THR A 106 30.37 18.30 36.81
N LEU A 107 29.29 17.63 36.43
CA LEU A 107 28.39 16.93 37.36
C LEU A 107 29.02 15.58 37.71
N VAL A 108 29.48 15.42 38.96
CA VAL A 108 30.25 14.22 39.35
C VAL A 108 29.38 13.04 39.78
N ASP A 109 28.17 13.30 40.25
CA ASP A 109 27.26 12.26 40.70
C ASP A 109 26.43 11.66 39.57
N THR A 110 25.91 10.45 39.79
CA THR A 110 25.01 9.78 38.85
C THR A 110 23.64 10.45 38.76
N GLU A 111 23.24 11.19 39.80
CA GLU A 111 22.02 11.99 39.80
C GLU A 111 22.34 13.41 40.23
N HIS A 112 21.73 14.38 39.56
CA HIS A 112 21.75 15.80 39.93
C HIS A 112 20.32 16.31 40.00
N ALA A 113 20.02 17.09 41.02
CA ALA A 113 18.69 17.67 41.18
C ALA A 113 18.83 19.17 41.37
N GLU A 114 18.35 19.95 40.40
CA GLU A 114 18.40 21.41 40.47
C GLU A 114 17.41 22.04 39.48
N PHE A 115 16.80 23.16 39.88
CA PHE A 115 16.25 24.15 38.96
C PHE A 115 17.30 25.25 38.76
N LEU A 116 17.68 25.47 37.51
CA LEU A 116 18.77 26.37 37.15
C LEU A 116 18.26 27.55 36.31
N ILE A 117 18.46 28.77 36.82
CA ILE A 117 18.30 30.00 36.05
C ILE A 117 19.68 30.50 35.63
N ILE A 118 19.93 30.57 34.33
CA ILE A 118 21.17 31.09 33.77
C ILE A 118 20.94 32.52 33.30
N TYR A 119 21.56 33.47 33.99
CA TYR A 119 21.50 34.91 33.69
C TYR A 119 22.89 35.51 33.45
N GLN A 120 23.94 34.69 33.51
CA GLN A 120 25.32 35.06 33.29
C GLN A 120 25.59 35.20 31.80
N ASP A 121 26.08 36.38 31.39
CA ASP A 121 26.51 36.63 30.03
C ASP A 121 27.95 36.12 29.85
N SER A 122 28.08 34.81 29.65
CA SER A 122 29.36 34.09 29.57
C SER A 122 29.20 32.79 28.78
N THR A 123 30.32 32.20 28.35
CA THR A 123 30.35 30.83 27.83
C THR A 123 30.32 29.84 28.99
N ILE A 124 29.37 28.91 28.98
CA ILE A 124 29.13 27.96 30.07
C ILE A 124 29.02 26.54 29.48
N LEU A 125 29.90 25.64 29.90
CA LEU A 125 29.80 24.21 29.63
C LEU A 125 29.33 23.50 30.90
N ILE A 126 28.28 22.69 30.79
CA ILE A 126 27.82 21.78 31.85
C ILE A 126 27.81 20.36 31.28
N LYS A 127 28.56 19.45 31.89
CA LYS A 127 28.72 18.08 31.40
C LYS A 127 28.65 17.05 32.52
N SER A 128 28.20 15.84 32.18
CA SER A 128 28.38 14.67 33.06
C SER A 128 29.86 14.31 33.21
N SER A 129 30.23 13.78 34.38
CA SER A 129 31.57 13.26 34.63
C SER A 129 31.91 12.09 33.70
N PRO A 130 33.12 12.09 33.10
CA PRO A 130 33.58 10.98 32.26
C PRO A 130 33.90 9.71 33.05
N ASN A 131 34.03 9.83 34.39
CA ASN A 131 34.37 8.70 35.26
C ASN A 131 33.15 7.83 35.60
N ASN A 132 31.94 8.30 35.29
CA ASN A 132 30.73 7.49 35.46
C ASN A 132 30.50 6.67 34.18
N ASN A 133 30.30 5.36 34.35
CA ASN A 133 29.90 4.47 33.25
C ASN A 133 28.48 4.76 32.71
N GLN A 134 27.80 5.77 33.27
CA GLN A 134 26.45 6.21 32.94
C GLN A 134 26.42 7.74 32.96
N GLN A 135 25.58 8.35 32.12
CA GLN A 135 25.35 9.79 32.09
C GLN A 135 24.68 10.25 33.40
N THR A 136 25.02 11.44 33.89
CA THR A 136 24.31 12.04 35.03
C THR A 136 22.85 12.27 34.67
N VAL A 137 21.96 11.76 35.51
CA VAL A 137 20.52 12.02 35.41
C VAL A 137 20.19 13.34 36.09
N TRP A 138 19.75 14.34 35.33
CA TRP A 138 19.31 15.63 35.85
C TRP A 138 17.79 15.65 36.03
N LYS A 139 17.36 15.81 37.29
CA LYS A 139 15.95 15.89 37.70
C LYS A 139 15.63 17.27 38.27
N TYR A 140 14.35 17.62 38.32
CA TYR A 140 13.86 18.81 39.00
C TYR A 140 13.88 18.61 40.53
N ASN A 141 14.43 19.57 41.28
CA ASN A 141 14.61 19.47 42.74
C ASN A 141 13.54 20.20 43.57
N ASP A 142 12.48 20.72 42.96
CA ASP A 142 11.62 21.65 43.68
C ASP A 142 10.28 21.06 44.14
N THR A 143 9.85 21.58 45.29
CA THR A 143 8.50 21.53 45.83
C THR A 143 7.53 22.47 45.09
N TYR A 144 8.02 23.50 44.39
CA TYR A 144 7.19 24.49 43.70
C TYR A 144 6.49 23.98 42.44
N GLU A 145 5.19 24.36 42.34
CA GLU A 145 4.25 24.39 41.19
C GLU A 145 4.84 24.26 39.79
N ASP A 146 5.32 25.42 39.34
CA ASP A 146 5.56 25.74 37.94
C ASP A 146 7.05 26.07 37.78
N GLY A 147 7.81 25.10 37.31
CA GLY A 147 9.24 25.29 37.09
C GLY A 147 9.72 24.64 35.81
N PHE A 148 11.02 24.79 35.58
CA PHE A 148 11.76 24.19 34.48
C PHE A 148 12.97 23.46 35.09
N ILE A 149 13.73 22.63 34.35
CA ILE A 149 15.06 22.24 34.85
C ILE A 149 16.05 23.37 34.55
N ILE A 150 16.02 23.90 33.32
CA ILE A 150 16.89 24.99 32.88
C ILE A 150 16.04 26.12 32.28
N LEU A 151 16.23 27.33 32.81
CA LEU A 151 15.74 28.58 32.25
C LEU A 151 16.94 29.42 31.76
N LEU A 152 17.09 29.55 30.44
CA LEU A 152 18.17 30.33 29.84
C LEU A 152 17.72 31.76 29.52
N LEU A 153 18.25 32.73 30.27
CA LEU A 153 18.01 34.16 30.03
C LEU A 153 19.17 34.83 29.30
N LYS A 154 20.42 34.42 29.55
CA LYS A 154 21.65 34.98 28.94
C LYS A 154 22.76 33.95 28.79
N GLY A 155 23.72 34.24 27.92
CA GLY A 155 24.97 33.50 27.77
C GLY A 155 24.92 32.43 26.68
N ASP A 156 26.09 31.82 26.44
CA ASP A 156 26.28 30.74 25.47
C ASP A 156 26.49 29.43 26.23
N VAL A 157 25.45 28.59 26.24
CA VAL A 157 25.40 27.40 27.08
C VAL A 157 25.59 26.14 26.25
N THR A 158 26.50 25.26 26.67
CA THR A 158 26.66 23.91 26.16
C THR A 158 26.29 22.89 27.23
N LEU A 159 25.37 21.98 26.92
CA LEU A 159 24.97 20.86 27.77
C LEU A 159 25.45 19.56 27.12
N GLN A 160 26.17 18.72 27.86
CA GLN A 160 26.81 17.54 27.27
C GLN A 160 26.67 16.27 28.12
N ASN A 161 26.24 15.17 27.50
CA ASN A 161 26.14 13.84 28.11
C ASN A 161 25.21 13.79 29.33
N ILE A 162 24.01 14.39 29.25
CA ILE A 162 23.08 14.49 30.39
C ILE A 162 21.77 13.78 30.06
N ASP A 163 21.27 13.00 31.02
CA ASP A 163 19.96 12.35 30.97
C ASP A 163 18.92 13.22 31.71
N PHE A 164 18.08 13.95 30.98
CA PHE A 164 16.98 14.71 31.58
C PHE A 164 15.77 13.82 31.84
N GLN A 165 15.28 13.84 33.09
CA GLN A 165 14.13 13.05 33.50
C GLN A 165 13.13 13.86 34.31
N TYR A 166 11.85 13.60 34.05
CA TYR A 166 10.75 14.07 34.89
C TYR A 166 10.66 13.22 36.17
N LEU A 167 10.22 13.85 37.26
CA LEU A 167 9.90 13.20 38.52
C LEU A 167 8.39 13.05 38.68
N VAL A 168 7.94 11.86 39.08
CA VAL A 168 6.53 11.59 39.41
C VAL A 168 6.38 11.59 40.92
N ASN A 169 5.58 12.52 41.44
CA ASN A 169 5.15 12.51 42.82
C ASN A 169 3.74 11.89 42.91
N THR A 170 3.59 10.87 43.75
CA THR A 170 2.32 10.16 43.98
C THR A 170 1.74 10.44 45.37
N VAL A 171 2.37 11.30 46.17
CA VAL A 171 1.91 11.63 47.52
C VAL A 171 0.82 12.70 47.43
N GLY A 172 -0.43 12.33 47.74
CA GLY A 172 -1.60 13.21 47.71
C GLY A 172 -2.32 13.19 46.36
N TYR A 173 -1.68 13.73 45.32
CA TYR A 173 -2.16 13.68 43.93
C TYR A 173 -1.00 13.37 42.99
N LEU A 174 -1.31 12.73 41.86
CA LEU A 174 -0.34 12.45 40.82
C LEU A 174 0.16 13.77 40.21
N ARG A 175 1.44 14.07 40.36
CA ARG A 175 2.08 15.28 39.84
C ARG A 175 3.37 14.93 39.11
N ILE A 176 3.54 15.52 37.94
CA ILE A 176 4.77 15.43 37.13
C ILE A 176 5.55 16.72 37.33
N SER A 177 6.84 16.60 37.65
CA SER A 177 7.75 17.73 37.85
C SER A 177 8.97 17.64 36.90
N PRO A 178 9.37 18.73 36.23
CA PRO A 178 8.68 20.02 36.21
C PRO A 178 7.29 19.93 35.55
N GLN A 179 6.36 20.81 35.93
CA GLN A 179 5.05 20.91 35.26
C GLN A 179 5.14 21.56 33.88
N SER A 180 6.18 22.37 33.64
CA SER A 180 6.45 23.01 32.36
C SER A 180 7.53 22.24 31.57
N ASN A 181 8.58 22.92 31.11
CA ASN A 181 9.61 22.34 30.22
C ASN A 181 10.83 21.83 30.98
N LEU A 182 11.59 20.88 30.41
CA LEU A 182 12.91 20.56 30.92
C LEU A 182 13.88 21.71 30.60
N ILE A 183 13.83 22.23 29.37
CA ILE A 183 14.61 23.39 28.94
C ILE A 183 13.65 24.44 28.40
N PHE A 184 13.76 25.68 28.92
CA PHE A 184 13.00 26.82 28.45
C PHE A 184 13.90 28.02 28.15
N ILE A 185 13.68 28.63 26.99
CA ILE A 185 14.33 29.85 26.56
C ILE A 185 13.24 30.85 26.14
N PRO A 186 12.88 31.85 26.97
CA PRO A 186 11.80 32.79 26.66
C PRO A 186 12.16 33.78 25.55
N ILE A 187 11.18 34.39 24.88
CA ILE A 187 11.46 35.49 23.95
C ILE A 187 11.95 36.75 24.71
N GLN A 188 13.13 37.28 24.35
CA GLN A 188 13.67 38.53 24.90
C GLN A 188 14.51 39.24 23.83
N LEU A 189 14.08 40.46 23.45
CA LEU A 189 14.55 41.16 22.24
C LEU A 189 15.97 41.74 22.32
N ASP A 190 16.59 41.78 23.51
CA ASP A 190 17.86 42.50 23.74
C ASP A 190 19.01 41.61 24.22
N MET A 191 18.86 40.27 24.17
CA MET A 191 19.85 39.35 24.73
C MET A 191 20.29 38.29 23.73
N ILE A 192 21.59 38.25 23.46
CA ILE A 192 22.23 37.17 22.70
C ILE A 192 22.35 35.98 23.65
N LYS A 193 21.74 34.88 23.27
CA LYS A 193 21.78 33.62 24.00
C LYS A 193 21.83 32.48 23.01
N SER A 194 22.68 31.51 23.29
CA SER A 194 22.87 30.37 22.41
C SER A 194 22.81 29.10 23.25
N LEU A 195 22.25 28.04 22.66
CA LEU A 195 22.14 26.74 23.31
C LEU A 195 22.72 25.68 22.39
N THR A 196 23.69 24.94 22.89
CA THR A 196 24.21 23.72 22.26
C THR A 196 23.97 22.53 23.18
N VAL A 197 23.29 21.50 22.69
CA VAL A 197 22.99 20.28 23.45
C VAL A 197 23.57 19.09 22.69
N ILE A 198 24.46 18.34 23.33
CA ILE A 198 25.24 17.28 22.68
C ILE A 198 25.13 15.98 23.49
N HIS A 199 24.78 14.88 22.84
CA HIS A 199 24.70 13.55 23.48
C HIS A 199 23.78 13.51 24.71
N CYS A 200 22.71 14.31 24.74
CA CYS A 200 21.76 14.32 25.85
C CYS A 200 20.51 13.50 25.53
N ASN A 201 19.92 12.88 26.55
CA ASN A 201 18.68 12.13 26.42
C ASN A 201 17.55 12.83 27.19
N PHE A 202 16.37 12.86 26.58
CA PHE A 202 15.15 13.41 27.13
C PHE A 202 14.14 12.26 27.19
N LYS A 203 13.74 11.88 28.40
CA LYS A 203 12.89 10.70 28.61
C LYS A 203 11.57 11.05 29.28
N GLY A 204 10.47 10.59 28.68
CA GLY A 204 9.14 10.68 29.27
C GLY A 204 8.72 9.42 30.02
N PHE A 205 7.42 9.12 30.00
CA PHE A 205 6.80 8.01 30.76
C PHE A 205 6.22 6.89 29.87
N GLY A 206 6.50 6.91 28.57
CA GLY A 206 5.98 6.02 27.55
C GLY A 206 4.88 6.65 26.69
N ASP A 207 4.61 6.05 25.53
CA ASP A 207 3.58 6.48 24.55
C ASP A 207 2.31 5.61 24.59
N LYS A 208 2.31 4.55 25.42
CA LYS A 208 1.21 3.57 25.48
C LYS A 208 -0.04 4.12 26.17
N SER A 209 -1.18 3.46 25.94
CA SER A 209 -2.43 3.79 26.66
C SER A 209 -2.22 3.69 28.17
N GLY A 210 -2.65 4.73 28.91
CA GLY A 210 -2.43 4.86 30.35
C GLY A 210 -1.10 5.49 30.77
N SER A 211 -0.18 5.79 29.83
CA SER A 211 1.04 6.55 30.14
C SER A 211 0.71 7.98 30.57
N LEU A 212 1.55 8.51 31.46
CA LEU A 212 1.42 9.87 31.96
C LEU A 212 1.64 10.89 30.85
N ILE A 213 0.82 11.94 30.83
CA ILE A 213 0.89 13.02 29.85
C ILE A 213 1.62 14.20 30.47
N ILE A 214 2.67 14.68 29.80
CA ILE A 214 3.37 15.92 30.16
C ILE A 214 2.54 17.11 29.67
N ASN A 215 2.27 18.09 30.53
CA ASN A 215 1.32 19.17 30.22
C ASN A 215 1.88 20.28 29.31
N SER A 216 3.17 20.23 28.95
CA SER A 216 3.89 21.27 28.21
C SER A 216 4.93 20.66 27.26
N TYR A 217 5.66 21.50 26.53
CA TYR A 217 6.77 21.03 25.69
C TYR A 217 7.89 20.47 26.56
N VAL A 218 8.65 19.49 26.04
CA VAL A 218 9.87 19.04 26.71
C VAL A 218 10.97 20.10 26.59
N VAL A 219 11.09 20.68 25.40
CA VAL A 219 11.98 21.79 25.08
C VAL A 219 11.17 22.90 24.41
N ASP A 220 11.23 24.11 24.98
CA ASP A 220 10.61 25.31 24.40
C ASP A 220 11.66 26.40 24.23
N ILE A 221 11.90 26.77 22.98
CA ILE A 221 12.82 27.82 22.60
C ILE A 221 12.02 28.87 21.85
N SER A 222 11.92 30.06 22.43
CA SER A 222 11.16 31.19 21.90
C SER A 222 12.05 32.41 21.58
N GLY A 223 13.36 32.30 21.76
CA GLY A 223 14.30 33.40 21.56
C GLY A 223 15.74 32.96 21.79
N ALA A 224 16.53 32.81 20.73
CA ALA A 224 17.96 32.51 20.77
C ALA A 224 18.68 33.12 19.56
N ASN A 225 20.00 33.15 19.57
CA ASN A 225 20.80 33.44 18.39
C ASN A 225 21.06 32.14 17.63
N GLU A 226 21.70 31.17 18.29
CA GLU A 226 22.03 29.86 17.74
C GLU A 226 21.50 28.75 18.66
N VAL A 227 20.91 27.72 18.05
CA VAL A 227 20.38 26.55 18.73
C VAL A 227 20.88 25.31 18.02
N ILE A 228 21.63 24.46 18.72
CA ILE A 228 22.19 23.23 18.20
C ILE A 228 21.77 22.05 19.07
N PHE A 229 21.18 21.02 18.45
CA PHE A 229 20.99 19.70 19.04
C PHE A 229 21.74 18.68 18.20
N ASP A 230 22.70 17.99 18.83
CA ASP A 230 23.60 17.04 18.19
C ASP A 230 23.58 15.71 18.96
N GLN A 231 23.32 14.60 18.26
CA GLN A 231 23.37 13.25 18.85
C GLN A 231 22.48 13.10 20.10
N CYS A 232 21.34 13.79 20.12
CA CYS A 232 20.37 13.75 21.23
C CYS A 232 19.26 12.73 20.98
N THR A 233 18.65 12.23 22.05
CA THR A 233 17.49 11.32 21.96
C THR A 233 16.30 11.86 22.73
N PHE A 234 15.14 11.91 22.09
CA PHE A 234 13.83 12.19 22.68
C PHE A 234 13.01 10.91 22.62
N SER A 235 12.71 10.30 23.77
CA SER A 235 12.09 8.97 23.78
C SER A 235 11.01 8.81 24.84
N ASP A 236 10.02 7.96 24.54
CA ASP A 236 8.95 7.60 25.47
C ASP A 236 8.14 8.82 25.93
N ILE A 237 7.90 9.81 25.06
CA ILE A 237 7.30 11.09 25.45
C ILE A 237 5.85 11.16 24.98
N LYS A 238 4.92 11.29 25.93
CA LYS A 238 3.54 11.68 25.67
C LYS A 238 3.29 13.07 26.21
N SER A 239 2.97 14.03 25.34
CA SER A 239 2.81 15.44 25.69
C SER A 239 1.42 15.95 25.30
N GLN A 240 0.86 16.86 26.09
CA GLN A 240 -0.35 17.61 25.76
C GLN A 240 -0.07 18.67 24.69
N THR A 241 1.17 19.11 24.52
CA THR A 241 1.57 20.02 23.42
C THR A 241 2.50 19.25 22.48
N GLY A 242 3.63 19.82 22.07
CA GLY A 242 4.67 19.15 21.29
C GLY A 242 5.80 18.61 22.15
N VAL A 243 6.79 17.96 21.55
CA VAL A 243 8.01 17.55 22.26
C VAL A 243 9.02 18.69 22.25
N MET A 244 9.37 19.19 21.07
CA MET A 244 10.26 20.34 20.90
C MET A 244 9.57 21.42 20.07
N VAL A 245 9.57 22.64 20.56
CA VAL A 245 9.23 23.85 19.79
C VAL A 245 10.43 24.78 19.74
N VAL A 246 10.72 25.28 18.55
CA VAL A 246 11.82 26.23 18.30
C VAL A 246 11.30 27.40 17.48
N ALA A 247 11.41 28.60 18.04
CA ALA A 247 10.98 29.87 17.49
C ALA A 247 11.96 30.97 17.93
N GLY A 248 11.99 32.06 17.18
CA GLY A 248 12.81 33.23 17.48
C GLY A 248 14.30 32.92 17.51
N TYR A 249 14.88 32.41 16.42
CA TYR A 249 16.32 32.11 16.28
C TYR A 249 16.93 32.75 15.03
N ASN A 250 18.27 32.81 14.96
CA ASN A 250 18.99 33.13 13.72
C ASN A 250 19.55 31.86 13.05
N SER A 251 19.95 30.87 13.83
CA SER A 251 20.39 29.56 13.35
C SER A 251 19.79 28.44 14.21
N PHE A 252 19.15 27.46 13.57
CA PHE A 252 18.70 26.24 14.22
C PHE A 252 19.26 25.02 13.50
N ILE A 253 20.00 24.19 14.23
CA ILE A 253 20.61 22.97 13.72
C ILE A 253 20.17 21.80 14.61
N LEU A 254 19.50 20.83 14.01
CA LEU A 254 19.18 19.55 14.61
C LEU A 254 19.83 18.45 13.77
N LYS A 255 20.80 17.74 14.34
CA LYS A 255 21.56 16.74 13.59
C LYS A 255 21.82 15.46 14.37
N ASP A 256 21.89 14.36 13.63
CA ASP A 256 22.27 13.04 14.13
C ASP A 256 21.47 12.61 15.38
N SER A 257 20.25 13.14 15.55
CA SER A 257 19.41 13.00 16.74
C SER A 257 18.19 12.12 16.46
N SER A 258 17.56 11.60 17.51
CA SER A 258 16.45 10.66 17.40
C SER A 258 15.22 11.09 18.20
N PHE A 259 14.04 10.96 17.59
CA PHE A 259 12.73 11.07 18.23
C PHE A 259 12.06 9.70 18.11
N ILE A 260 11.77 9.04 19.23
CA ILE A 260 11.31 7.64 19.26
C ILE A 260 10.11 7.54 20.20
N ASP A 261 9.02 6.95 19.73
CA ASP A 261 7.83 6.69 20.56
C ASP A 261 7.33 7.97 21.24
N THR A 262 7.04 8.98 20.41
CA THR A 262 6.54 10.29 20.87
C THR A 262 5.08 10.48 20.47
N ASP A 263 4.24 11.00 21.36
CA ASP A 263 2.81 11.20 21.14
C ASP A 263 2.36 12.59 21.61
N SER A 264 2.18 13.50 20.65
CA SER A 264 1.74 14.88 20.87
C SER A 264 0.21 14.96 20.75
N GLN A 265 -0.46 15.14 21.88
CA GLN A 265 -1.91 15.01 22.02
C GLN A 265 -2.71 16.31 21.90
N GLY A 266 -2.01 17.45 21.80
CA GLY A 266 -2.62 18.77 21.71
C GLY A 266 -3.39 19.02 20.42
N ASP A 267 -3.82 20.25 20.24
CA ASP A 267 -4.54 20.71 19.05
C ASP A 267 -3.67 20.62 17.79
N ASP A 268 -4.25 21.01 16.64
CA ASP A 268 -3.76 20.75 15.28
C ASP A 268 -2.39 21.36 14.90
N THR A 269 -1.61 21.86 15.85
CA THR A 269 -0.37 22.60 15.63
C THR A 269 0.88 21.98 16.28
N TYR A 270 0.76 20.90 17.06
CA TYR A 270 1.87 20.35 17.85
C TYR A 270 2.41 19.01 17.37
N GLY A 271 3.69 18.96 17.00
CA GLY A 271 4.39 17.74 16.56
C GLY A 271 5.42 17.21 17.57
N ALA A 272 6.20 16.21 17.15
CA ALA A 272 7.44 15.83 17.83
C ALA A 272 8.50 16.95 17.67
N LEU A 273 8.57 17.53 16.48
CA LEU A 273 9.37 18.72 16.23
C LEU A 273 8.49 19.79 15.59
N GLN A 274 8.49 20.99 16.17
CA GLN A 274 7.86 22.16 15.61
C GLN A 274 8.88 23.29 15.47
N VAL A 275 9.07 23.75 14.24
CA VAL A 275 9.98 24.84 13.89
C VAL A 275 9.14 26.00 13.37
N GLN A 276 9.23 27.13 14.06
CA GLN A 276 8.54 28.38 13.77
C GLN A 276 9.56 29.49 13.46
N GLU A 277 9.07 30.68 13.15
CA GLU A 277 9.83 31.80 12.59
C GLU A 277 11.07 32.18 13.40
N GLY A 278 12.13 32.59 12.70
CA GLY A 278 13.33 33.18 13.30
C GLY A 278 13.14 34.62 13.79
N ASN A 279 14.16 35.16 14.49
CA ASN A 279 14.15 36.53 15.03
C ASN A 279 14.37 37.62 13.99
N SER A 280 14.87 37.25 12.80
CA SER A 280 15.27 38.19 11.76
C SER A 280 14.75 37.74 10.40
N ASN A 281 14.86 38.63 9.41
CA ASN A 281 14.53 38.30 8.03
C ASN A 281 15.58 37.39 7.36
N ASN A 282 16.57 36.88 8.10
CA ASN A 282 17.67 36.07 7.60
C ASN A 282 18.04 35.01 8.64
N PHE A 283 17.33 33.88 8.64
CA PHE A 283 17.66 32.74 9.50
C PHE A 283 17.94 31.47 8.69
N GLU A 284 18.65 30.55 9.34
CA GLU A 284 19.09 29.27 8.78
C GLU A 284 18.54 28.11 9.61
N ILE A 285 18.06 27.08 8.90
CA ILE A 285 17.56 25.84 9.49
C ILE A 285 18.24 24.66 8.82
N GLU A 286 18.83 23.78 9.64
CA GLU A 286 19.37 22.50 9.20
C GLU A 286 18.84 21.36 10.08
N ILE A 287 18.00 20.49 9.49
CA ILE A 287 17.51 19.26 10.12
C ILE A 287 18.10 18.10 9.34
N ILE A 288 19.21 17.52 9.82
CA ILE A 288 20.01 16.58 9.04
C ILE A 288 20.32 15.25 9.74
N ARG A 289 20.21 14.14 9.00
CA ARG A 289 20.54 12.79 9.50
C ARG A 289 19.86 12.39 10.81
N ASN A 290 18.66 12.91 11.05
CA ASN A 290 17.87 12.54 12.23
C ASN A 290 17.01 11.31 11.97
N HIS A 291 16.57 10.66 13.05
CA HIS A 291 15.69 9.51 13.02
C HIS A 291 14.39 9.81 13.78
N PHE A 292 13.25 9.79 13.08
CA PHE A 292 11.93 9.93 13.68
C PHE A 292 11.20 8.60 13.54
N LYS A 293 10.82 7.98 14.67
CA LYS A 293 10.22 6.64 14.69
C LYS A 293 9.00 6.58 15.58
N ASN A 294 7.88 6.07 15.03
CA ASN A 294 6.62 5.92 15.76
C ASN A 294 6.22 7.22 16.47
N CYS A 295 6.45 8.35 15.81
CA CYS A 295 6.06 9.66 16.32
C CYS A 295 4.63 9.95 15.85
N ARG A 296 3.76 10.41 16.76
CA ARG A 296 2.34 10.64 16.50
C ARG A 296 1.94 12.04 16.90
N SER A 297 1.07 12.63 16.09
CA SER A 297 0.51 13.95 16.33
C SER A 297 -0.89 14.06 15.74
N LYS A 298 -1.74 14.87 16.36
CA LYS A 298 -3.02 15.31 15.79
C LYS A 298 -2.87 16.50 14.84
N ALA A 299 -1.69 17.12 14.79
CA ALA A 299 -1.37 18.27 13.97
C ALA A 299 -1.15 17.92 12.50
N LEU A 300 -0.99 18.94 11.67
CA LEU A 300 -0.71 18.80 10.22
C LEU A 300 0.38 17.77 9.93
N GLY A 301 1.43 17.74 10.75
CA GLY A 301 2.43 16.70 10.70
C GLY A 301 3.08 16.37 12.03
N THR A 302 3.92 15.34 12.02
CA THR A 302 4.73 14.98 13.18
C THR A 302 5.99 15.82 13.30
N ILE A 303 6.55 16.20 12.15
CA ILE A 303 7.56 17.24 12.00
C ILE A 303 6.86 18.40 11.30
N ILE A 304 6.86 19.57 11.92
CA ILE A 304 6.16 20.75 11.42
C ILE A 304 7.19 21.86 11.26
N VAL A 305 7.29 22.40 10.05
CA VAL A 305 8.11 23.57 9.75
C VAL A 305 7.20 24.61 9.14
N PHE A 306 6.94 25.70 9.86
CA PHE A 306 5.92 26.68 9.48
C PHE A 306 6.37 28.13 9.70
N PHE A 307 6.35 28.94 8.63
CA PHE A 307 6.73 30.37 8.66
C PHE A 307 5.75 31.22 7.86
N GLN A 308 5.41 32.41 8.36
CA GLN A 308 4.48 33.38 7.76
C GLN A 308 5.15 34.62 7.12
N TYR A 309 6.45 34.85 7.32
CA TYR A 309 7.14 36.03 6.78
C TYR A 309 8.20 35.71 5.72
N LEU A 310 8.42 36.71 4.85
CA LEU A 310 9.30 36.64 3.69
C LEU A 310 10.77 36.64 4.14
N GLN A 311 11.53 35.68 3.60
CA GLN A 311 12.99 35.55 3.63
C GLN A 311 13.54 34.69 4.79
N THR A 312 13.74 33.42 4.47
CA THR A 312 14.72 32.55 5.11
C THR A 312 15.93 32.42 4.20
N ASN A 313 17.14 32.41 4.74
CA ASN A 313 18.35 32.25 3.92
C ASN A 313 18.42 30.84 3.36
N SER A 314 18.21 29.86 4.24
CA SER A 314 18.37 28.45 3.92
C SER A 314 17.50 27.59 4.83
N LEU A 315 16.71 26.71 4.22
CA LEU A 315 15.98 25.63 4.88
C LEU A 315 16.45 24.29 4.30
N LYS A 316 17.14 23.50 5.12
CA LYS A 316 17.62 22.17 4.74
C LYS A 316 17.04 21.11 5.67
N ILE A 317 16.35 20.14 5.10
CA ILE A 317 15.87 18.94 5.79
C ILE A 317 16.40 17.75 5.01
N ASN A 318 17.60 17.29 5.33
CA ASN A 318 18.35 16.38 4.46
C ASN A 318 18.77 15.08 5.15
N GLY A 319 18.63 13.95 4.48
CA GLY A 319 19.18 12.68 4.98
C GLY A 319 18.46 12.11 6.20
N ASN A 320 17.25 12.56 6.53
CA ASN A 320 16.51 12.09 7.69
C ASN A 320 15.78 10.78 7.38
N THR A 321 15.60 9.93 8.40
CA THR A 321 14.76 8.73 8.33
C THR A 321 13.51 8.94 9.16
N ILE A 322 12.34 8.82 8.53
CA ILE A 322 11.02 9.06 9.14
C ILE A 322 10.19 7.80 8.95
N THR A 323 9.94 7.08 10.04
CA THR A 323 9.39 5.72 10.01
C THR A 323 8.21 5.56 10.96
N GLU A 324 7.11 4.97 10.48
CA GLU A 324 5.89 4.72 11.26
C GLU A 324 5.31 5.98 11.92
N CYS A 325 5.61 7.17 11.37
CA CYS A 325 5.11 8.43 11.89
C CYS A 325 3.69 8.72 11.40
N ARG A 326 2.93 9.44 12.22
CA ARG A 326 1.52 9.72 11.95
C ARG A 326 1.15 11.16 12.30
N GLY A 327 0.88 11.97 11.28
CA GLY A 327 0.25 13.27 11.41
C GLY A 327 -1.20 13.26 10.89
N PHE A 328 -1.81 14.44 10.83
CA PHE A 328 -3.12 14.65 10.19
C PHE A 328 -3.00 14.60 8.67
N LEU A 329 -2.09 15.39 8.09
CA LEU A 329 -1.85 15.40 6.64
C LEU A 329 -0.65 14.52 6.26
N ALA A 330 0.46 14.63 6.98
CA ALA A 330 1.71 13.96 6.62
C ALA A 330 2.60 13.68 7.83
N ALA A 331 3.67 12.90 7.67
CA ALA A 331 4.72 12.81 8.67
C ALA A 331 5.54 14.11 8.74
N LEU A 332 5.93 14.66 7.58
CA LEU A 332 6.60 15.95 7.44
C LEU A 332 5.64 16.97 6.82
N ALA A 333 5.27 18.01 7.57
CA ALA A 333 4.43 19.10 7.10
C ALA A 333 5.24 20.40 7.01
N LEU A 334 5.25 20.99 5.82
CA LEU A 334 6.02 22.18 5.48
C LEU A 334 5.05 23.25 4.99
N GLY A 335 5.06 24.41 5.65
CA GLY A 335 4.23 25.55 5.26
C GLY A 335 5.04 26.83 5.33
N PHE A 336 5.48 27.37 4.20
CA PHE A 336 6.40 28.51 4.21
C PHE A 336 6.08 29.56 3.15
N TYR A 337 6.63 30.75 3.35
CA TYR A 337 6.68 31.83 2.37
C TYR A 337 7.95 31.71 1.52
N ASP A 338 8.21 32.68 0.65
CA ASP A 338 9.45 32.74 -0.16
C ASP A 338 10.72 32.52 0.70
N VAL A 339 11.47 31.47 0.38
CA VAL A 339 12.72 31.04 1.03
C VAL A 339 13.82 31.08 -0.02
N GLY A 340 15.01 31.56 0.34
CA GLY A 340 16.16 31.63 -0.56
C GLY A 340 16.58 30.26 -1.09
N ILE A 341 17.10 29.40 -0.20
CA ILE A 341 17.54 28.04 -0.54
C ILE A 341 16.64 27.03 0.18
N ILE A 342 16.00 26.13 -0.57
CA ILE A 342 15.22 25.02 -0.02
C ILE A 342 15.78 23.70 -0.49
N GLU A 343 16.08 22.82 0.47
CA GLU A 343 16.50 21.45 0.22
C GLU A 343 15.78 20.48 1.17
N PHE A 344 15.06 19.52 0.61
CA PHE A 344 14.41 18.43 1.33
C PHE A 344 14.93 17.08 0.81
N LYS A 345 16.25 16.97 0.63
CA LYS A 345 16.88 15.92 -0.17
C LYS A 345 17.24 14.68 0.62
N ASN A 346 17.28 13.55 -0.08
CA ASN A 346 17.79 12.28 0.46
C ASN A 346 17.09 11.79 1.75
N ASN A 347 15.83 12.16 1.96
CA ASN A 347 15.07 11.67 3.12
C ASN A 347 14.48 10.29 2.82
N LYS A 348 14.35 9.45 3.86
CA LYS A 348 13.79 8.11 3.76
C LYS A 348 12.50 8.03 4.58
N PHE A 349 11.39 7.78 3.90
CA PHE A 349 10.06 7.66 4.49
C PHE A 349 9.60 6.21 4.48
N VAL A 350 9.16 5.67 5.61
CA VAL A 350 8.81 4.25 5.74
C VAL A 350 7.53 4.10 6.56
N ASP A 351 6.50 3.50 5.99
CA ASP A 351 5.28 3.10 6.72
C ASP A 351 4.56 4.25 7.46
N ASN A 352 4.74 5.49 7.00
CA ASN A 352 4.05 6.63 7.59
C ASN A 352 2.58 6.66 7.18
N ARG A 353 1.77 7.35 8.00
CA ARG A 353 0.32 7.41 7.81
C ARG A 353 -0.24 8.81 7.99
N ALA A 354 -1.20 9.17 7.15
CA ALA A 354 -2.07 10.33 7.34
C ALA A 354 -3.31 9.93 8.16
N SER A 355 -3.70 10.75 9.14
CA SER A 355 -4.86 10.46 9.98
C SER A 355 -6.15 10.87 9.26
N GLY A 356 -7.06 9.91 9.08
CA GLY A 356 -8.39 10.19 8.52
C GLY A 356 -8.45 10.12 6.99
N GLN A 357 -7.36 9.72 6.33
CA GLN A 357 -7.34 9.42 4.90
C GLN A 357 -7.29 7.90 4.68
N SER A 358 -8.18 7.39 3.83
CA SER A 358 -8.28 5.95 3.53
C SER A 358 -7.27 5.47 2.48
N ASP A 359 -6.84 6.35 1.58
CA ASP A 359 -5.87 6.07 0.51
C ASP A 359 -4.41 6.26 0.95
N ASN A 360 -4.19 6.99 2.06
CA ASN A 360 -2.88 7.33 2.60
C ASN A 360 -2.02 8.17 1.64
N TYR A 361 -2.63 8.95 0.73
CA TYR A 361 -1.89 9.82 -0.18
C TYR A 361 -1.35 11.07 0.54
N GLY A 362 -0.15 11.52 0.17
CA GLY A 362 0.51 12.66 0.82
C GLY A 362 1.03 12.37 2.23
N CYS A 363 0.93 11.13 2.70
CA CYS A 363 1.20 10.77 4.10
C CYS A 363 2.65 10.97 4.54
N ASP A 364 3.61 11.06 3.62
CA ASP A 364 5.01 11.25 3.96
C ASP A 364 5.36 12.74 4.04
N VAL A 365 5.00 13.50 3.01
CA VAL A 365 5.33 14.93 2.89
C VAL A 365 4.10 15.72 2.45
N TYR A 366 3.80 16.77 3.20
CA TYR A 366 2.90 17.84 2.81
C TYR A 366 3.71 19.12 2.60
N LEU A 367 3.78 19.60 1.35
CA LEU A 367 4.49 20.81 0.98
C LEU A 367 3.49 21.90 0.58
N SER A 368 3.42 22.96 1.38
CA SER A 368 2.61 24.14 1.08
C SER A 368 3.47 25.39 1.03
N THR A 369 3.31 26.18 -0.04
CA THR A 369 3.70 27.59 0.01
C THR A 369 2.46 28.44 0.30
N ILE A 370 2.59 29.51 1.08
CA ILE A 370 1.41 30.30 1.52
C ILE A 370 1.16 31.46 0.56
N PHE A 371 2.23 32.03 -0.01
CA PHE A 371 2.20 33.01 -1.10
C PHE A 371 3.40 32.72 -1.99
N ALA A 372 3.21 31.99 -3.09
CA ALA A 372 4.26 31.94 -4.09
C ALA A 372 4.43 33.34 -4.68
N THR A 373 5.67 33.83 -4.75
CA THR A 373 5.97 34.90 -5.69
C THR A 373 5.72 34.38 -7.10
N ASP A 374 5.48 35.26 -8.08
CA ASP A 374 5.28 34.89 -9.50
C ASP A 374 6.48 34.14 -10.15
N THR A 375 7.41 33.64 -9.34
CA THR A 375 8.67 32.99 -9.68
C THR A 375 8.55 31.47 -9.85
N ILE A 376 7.57 30.81 -9.20
CA ILE A 376 7.37 29.36 -9.35
C ILE A 376 6.50 29.10 -10.58
N VAL A 377 7.15 28.81 -11.70
CA VAL A 377 6.49 28.53 -13.00
C VAL A 377 5.85 27.14 -13.02
N ASP A 378 6.52 26.14 -12.42
CA ASP A 378 6.06 24.76 -12.34
C ASP A 378 6.14 24.25 -10.88
N PRO A 379 5.02 24.28 -10.15
CA PRO A 379 4.94 23.79 -8.78
C PRO A 379 5.34 22.33 -8.57
N LEU A 380 5.02 21.47 -9.55
CA LEU A 380 5.29 20.04 -9.45
C LEU A 380 6.79 19.80 -9.58
N GLU A 381 7.42 20.42 -10.56
CA GLU A 381 8.87 20.31 -10.76
C GLU A 381 9.65 20.94 -9.61
N TYR A 382 9.15 22.06 -9.07
CA TYR A 382 9.70 22.68 -7.85
C TYR A 382 9.66 21.72 -6.65
N ALA A 383 8.51 21.07 -6.41
CA ALA A 383 8.35 20.11 -5.32
C ALA A 383 9.27 18.89 -5.51
N ARG A 384 9.41 18.39 -6.74
CA ARG A 384 10.30 17.26 -7.07
C ARG A 384 11.77 17.57 -6.85
N THR A 385 12.24 18.69 -7.38
CA THR A 385 13.63 19.13 -7.23
C THR A 385 13.98 19.35 -5.76
N SER A 386 13.03 19.88 -4.98
CA SER A 386 13.22 20.07 -3.54
C SER A 386 13.38 18.73 -2.80
N LEU A 387 12.68 17.68 -3.23
CA LEU A 387 12.69 16.34 -2.62
C LEU A 387 13.66 15.36 -3.29
N GLU A 388 14.59 15.85 -4.10
CA GLU A 388 15.53 15.02 -4.87
C GLU A 388 16.27 13.98 -3.99
N GLY A 389 16.35 12.74 -4.49
CA GLY A 389 16.99 11.62 -3.80
C GLY A 389 16.19 11.05 -2.63
N SER A 390 15.06 11.65 -2.26
CA SER A 390 14.19 11.10 -1.22
C SER A 390 13.42 9.86 -1.68
N THR A 391 13.15 8.94 -0.75
CA THR A 391 12.52 7.65 -1.01
C THR A 391 11.32 7.38 -0.10
N SER A 392 10.33 6.65 -0.61
CA SER A 392 9.14 6.21 0.14
C SER A 392 8.70 4.79 -0.25
N ASN A 393 8.02 4.07 0.64
CA ASN A 393 7.27 2.85 0.31
C ASN A 393 5.76 3.08 0.10
N ASN A 394 5.30 4.33 0.17
CA ASN A 394 3.95 4.73 -0.16
C ASN A 394 3.89 5.29 -1.60
N ILE A 395 2.83 4.97 -2.32
CA ILE A 395 2.49 5.65 -3.58
C ILE A 395 1.85 7.00 -3.28
N ASN A 396 2.00 7.95 -4.20
CA ASN A 396 1.53 9.33 -4.05
C ASN A 396 1.94 9.94 -2.70
N SER A 397 3.12 9.56 -2.22
CA SER A 397 3.63 9.83 -0.88
C SER A 397 3.75 11.31 -0.53
N ALA A 398 3.98 12.15 -1.54
CA ALA A 398 4.17 13.58 -1.38
C ALA A 398 2.97 14.34 -1.96
N GLN A 399 2.43 15.27 -1.18
CA GLN A 399 1.43 16.25 -1.61
C GLN A 399 2.08 17.62 -1.74
N TYR A 400 1.74 18.35 -2.80
CA TYR A 400 2.13 19.75 -2.96
C TYR A 400 0.89 20.63 -3.12
N TYR A 401 0.97 21.84 -2.57
CA TYR A 401 -0.03 22.89 -2.68
C TYR A 401 0.67 24.25 -2.80
N ILE A 402 0.64 24.86 -3.99
CA ILE A 402 1.35 26.12 -4.27
C ILE A 402 0.35 27.14 -4.88
N PRO A 403 -0.13 28.13 -4.10
CA PRO A 403 -0.99 29.24 -4.58
C PRO A 403 -0.20 30.17 -5.53
N PRO A 404 -0.83 31.03 -6.37
CA PRO A 404 -2.17 31.63 -6.21
C PRO A 404 -3.33 30.91 -6.91
N ASP A 405 -3.06 29.99 -7.84
CA ASP A 405 -4.11 29.26 -8.57
C ASP A 405 -4.35 27.91 -7.88
N VAL A 406 -5.50 27.77 -7.20
CA VAL A 406 -5.92 26.53 -6.50
C VAL A 406 -6.01 25.29 -7.41
N THR A 407 -5.82 25.47 -8.72
CA THR A 407 -5.66 24.39 -9.70
C THR A 407 -4.28 23.71 -9.64
N GLN A 408 -3.29 24.28 -8.94
CA GLN A 408 -1.91 23.77 -8.87
C GLN A 408 -1.60 23.01 -7.56
N GLN A 409 -2.43 22.01 -7.27
CA GLN A 409 -2.21 21.06 -6.19
C GLN A 409 -2.24 19.64 -6.74
N GLY A 410 -1.52 18.74 -6.09
CA GLY A 410 -1.49 17.35 -6.51
C GLY A 410 -0.67 16.46 -5.61
N TYR A 411 -0.57 15.20 -6.03
CA TYR A 411 0.26 14.20 -5.40
C TYR A 411 1.27 13.66 -6.40
N PHE A 412 2.42 13.22 -5.92
CA PHE A 412 3.41 12.54 -6.74
C PHE A 412 4.18 11.49 -5.95
N ASN A 413 4.80 10.57 -6.68
CA ASN A 413 5.61 9.51 -6.13
C ASN A 413 7.05 9.98 -5.84
N LEU A 414 7.55 9.67 -4.64
CA LEU A 414 8.99 9.60 -4.40
C LEU A 414 9.56 8.30 -4.96
N ARG A 415 10.89 8.17 -5.07
CA ARG A 415 11.51 6.89 -5.47
C ARG A 415 11.18 5.80 -4.45
N ASN A 416 11.08 4.54 -4.88
CA ASN A 416 10.87 3.46 -3.92
C ASN A 416 12.10 3.28 -3.01
N ILE A 417 11.90 2.92 -1.74
CA ILE A 417 13.00 2.62 -0.78
C ILE A 417 13.99 1.59 -1.30
N SER A 418 13.52 0.61 -2.08
CA SER A 418 14.39 -0.43 -2.67
C SER A 418 15.26 0.10 -3.83
N GLY A 419 15.07 1.35 -4.27
CA GLY A 419 15.67 1.91 -5.48
C GLY A 419 14.95 1.53 -6.77
N SER A 420 13.95 0.66 -6.68
CA SER A 420 13.10 0.17 -7.78
C SER A 420 12.14 1.23 -8.32
N CYS A 421 11.71 1.07 -9.57
CA CYS A 421 10.65 1.88 -10.17
C CYS A 421 9.29 1.45 -9.65
N TRP A 422 8.34 2.37 -9.53
CA TRP A 422 6.93 1.99 -9.36
C TRP A 422 6.41 1.33 -10.65
N VAL A 423 5.51 0.36 -10.53
CA VAL A 423 4.83 -0.21 -11.72
C VAL A 423 4.05 0.89 -12.45
N ASP A 424 4.09 0.89 -13.79
CA ASP A 424 3.57 1.97 -14.66
C ASP A 424 2.16 2.44 -14.27
N GLN A 425 1.26 1.52 -13.90
CA GLN A 425 -0.11 1.84 -13.48
C GLN A 425 -0.21 2.70 -12.20
N TYR A 426 0.85 2.73 -11.39
CA TYR A 426 0.97 3.54 -10.17
C TYR A 426 1.94 4.70 -10.34
N GLN A 427 2.58 4.83 -11.50
CA GLN A 427 3.51 5.92 -11.81
C GLN A 427 2.70 7.18 -12.14
N SER A 428 2.25 7.89 -11.12
CA SER A 428 1.61 9.19 -11.30
C SER A 428 2.66 10.24 -11.66
N PHE A 429 2.62 10.69 -12.92
CA PHE A 429 3.38 11.82 -13.49
C PHE A 429 4.92 11.75 -13.38
N GLY A 430 5.51 10.64 -12.91
CA GLY A 430 6.94 10.55 -12.64
C GLY A 430 7.77 10.29 -13.88
N GLU A 431 8.15 11.35 -14.60
CA GLU A 431 9.35 11.36 -15.43
C GLU A 431 10.58 11.31 -14.51
N TYR A 432 10.85 10.15 -13.89
CA TYR A 432 12.25 9.83 -13.64
C TYR A 432 12.73 9.22 -14.95
N ASP A 433 13.44 10.01 -15.76
CA ASP A 433 13.86 9.71 -17.15
C ASP A 433 14.54 8.34 -17.36
N ASP A 434 14.92 7.63 -16.29
CA ASP A 434 15.58 6.32 -16.32
C ASP A 434 14.77 5.16 -15.72
N CYS A 435 13.51 5.37 -15.33
CA CYS A 435 12.73 4.36 -14.57
C CYS A 435 11.52 3.82 -15.36
N PHE A 436 11.77 2.86 -16.26
CA PHE A 436 10.72 2.13 -16.98
C PHE A 436 10.43 0.79 -16.29
N CYS A 437 9.22 0.58 -15.80
CA CYS A 437 8.78 -0.71 -15.27
C CYS A 437 7.93 -1.45 -16.31
N TRP A 438 8.56 -2.23 -17.18
CA TRP A 438 7.84 -3.07 -18.13
C TRP A 438 7.51 -4.43 -17.52
N THR A 439 6.24 -4.84 -17.60
CA THR A 439 5.76 -6.16 -17.18
C THR A 439 5.89 -7.24 -18.29
N GLY A 440 6.76 -7.01 -19.27
CA GLY A 440 7.01 -7.92 -20.40
C GLY A 440 8.10 -8.98 -20.15
N ASP A 441 8.03 -10.09 -20.88
CA ASP A 441 8.68 -11.38 -20.60
C ASP A 441 10.22 -11.42 -20.54
N ASP A 442 10.96 -10.38 -20.92
CA ASP A 442 12.42 -10.50 -21.13
C ASP A 442 13.33 -9.64 -20.24
N VAL A 443 12.82 -8.67 -19.46
CA VAL A 443 13.67 -7.96 -18.48
C VAL A 443 12.83 -7.50 -17.28
N GLN A 444 12.82 -8.29 -16.19
CA GLN A 444 12.42 -7.80 -14.87
C GLN A 444 13.43 -6.73 -14.41
N HIS A 445 13.19 -5.47 -14.78
CA HIS A 445 13.72 -4.38 -13.98
C HIS A 445 13.05 -4.46 -12.60
N GLN A 446 13.80 -4.15 -11.54
CA GLN A 446 13.28 -4.22 -10.17
C GLN A 446 12.13 -3.21 -10.06
N CYS A 447 10.90 -3.73 -10.08
CA CYS A 447 9.69 -2.96 -9.94
C CYS A 447 9.16 -3.11 -8.52
N ALA A 448 8.62 -2.03 -7.98
CA ALA A 448 8.04 -1.98 -6.66
C ALA A 448 6.53 -1.84 -6.73
N CYS A 449 5.86 -2.63 -5.90
CA CYS A 449 4.44 -2.51 -5.65
C CYS A 449 4.15 -1.58 -4.46
N PRO A 450 3.00 -0.86 -4.48
CA PRO A 450 2.54 -0.08 -3.34
C PRO A 450 2.52 -0.92 -2.06
N TYR A 451 2.82 -0.29 -0.92
CA TYR A 451 2.70 -0.90 0.39
C TYR A 451 1.31 -0.59 0.99
N GLY A 452 0.53 -1.60 1.38
CA GLY A 452 -0.81 -1.39 1.96
C GLY A 452 -1.70 -2.63 1.96
N THR A 453 -2.79 -2.60 2.73
CA THR A 453 -3.71 -3.75 2.94
C THR A 453 -4.76 -3.93 1.84
N SER A 454 -4.54 -3.37 0.65
CA SER A 454 -5.51 -3.45 -0.45
C SER A 454 -5.20 -4.62 -1.37
N THR A 455 -6.25 -5.19 -1.96
CA THR A 455 -6.21 -6.18 -3.05
C THR A 455 -5.27 -5.76 -4.19
N THR A 456 -5.00 -4.47 -4.35
CA THR A 456 -4.07 -3.91 -5.33
C THR A 456 -2.59 -4.22 -5.06
N GLN A 457 -2.16 -4.39 -3.80
CA GLN A 457 -0.77 -4.77 -3.51
C GLN A 457 -0.50 -6.22 -3.93
N ASP A 458 -1.40 -7.14 -3.56
CA ASP A 458 -1.25 -8.55 -3.91
C ASP A 458 -1.43 -8.76 -5.41
N GLN A 459 -2.36 -8.03 -6.04
CA GLN A 459 -2.51 -8.02 -7.49
C GLN A 459 -1.25 -7.51 -8.18
N CYS A 460 -0.67 -6.40 -7.71
CA CYS A 460 0.59 -5.90 -8.26
C CYS A 460 1.74 -6.91 -8.10
N LYS A 461 1.88 -7.55 -6.93
CA LYS A 461 2.91 -8.57 -6.71
C LYS A 461 2.70 -9.78 -7.62
N PHE A 462 1.44 -10.19 -7.80
CA PHE A 462 1.07 -11.21 -8.76
C PHE A 462 1.48 -10.76 -10.17
N ASP A 463 1.15 -9.54 -10.58
CA ASP A 463 1.43 -9.00 -11.91
C ASP A 463 2.93 -8.94 -12.24
N LEU A 464 3.79 -8.80 -11.23
CA LEU A 464 5.25 -8.84 -11.39
C LEU A 464 5.83 -10.25 -11.52
N GLN A 465 5.08 -11.31 -11.21
CA GLN A 465 5.55 -12.68 -11.39
C GLN A 465 5.73 -13.01 -12.88
N THR A 466 6.80 -13.73 -13.19
CA THR A 466 7.04 -14.27 -14.54
C THR A 466 6.07 -15.41 -14.84
N VAL A 467 5.85 -15.66 -16.12
CA VAL A 467 5.14 -16.87 -16.57
C VAL A 467 5.99 -18.10 -16.27
N CYS A 468 5.37 -19.16 -15.74
CA CYS A 468 6.09 -20.39 -15.46
C CYS A 468 6.67 -21.01 -16.74
N SER A 469 7.99 -21.25 -16.73
CA SER A 469 8.73 -21.91 -17.81
C SER A 469 9.65 -22.99 -17.23
N GLY A 470 9.20 -24.25 -17.22
CA GLY A 470 9.99 -25.41 -16.78
C GLY A 470 9.38 -26.22 -15.64
N ASP A 471 10.20 -27.11 -15.07
CA ASP A 471 9.83 -28.12 -14.06
C ASP A 471 10.12 -27.69 -12.60
N SER A 472 10.77 -26.55 -12.39
CA SER A 472 11.17 -26.07 -11.06
C SER A 472 10.55 -24.73 -10.70
N GLU A 473 10.12 -24.60 -9.44
CA GLU A 473 9.55 -23.38 -8.88
C GLU A 473 10.59 -22.26 -8.76
N PRO A 474 10.37 -21.07 -9.38
CA PRO A 474 11.23 -19.92 -9.17
C PRO A 474 11.04 -19.33 -7.77
N PHE A 475 12.07 -18.64 -7.26
CA PHE A 475 12.15 -18.17 -5.87
C PHE A 475 10.98 -17.28 -5.40
N ASN A 476 10.26 -16.64 -6.34
CA ASN A 476 9.12 -15.75 -6.05
C ASN A 476 7.77 -16.28 -6.60
N GLY A 477 7.69 -17.56 -6.97
CA GLY A 477 6.54 -18.10 -7.68
C GLY A 477 6.44 -17.60 -9.13
N CYS A 478 5.48 -18.14 -9.89
CA CYS A 478 5.24 -17.77 -11.27
C CYS A 478 3.76 -17.91 -11.63
N LYS A 479 3.31 -17.18 -12.64
CA LYS A 479 1.93 -17.22 -13.14
C LYS A 479 1.72 -18.44 -14.02
N CYS A 480 0.54 -19.05 -13.92
CA CYS A 480 0.11 -20.03 -14.91
C CYS A 480 -0.08 -19.35 -16.28
N SER A 481 0.27 -20.03 -17.37
CA SER A 481 -0.05 -19.60 -18.73
C SER A 481 -0.93 -20.62 -19.42
N SER A 482 -1.65 -20.18 -20.45
CA SER A 482 -2.42 -21.07 -21.31
C SER A 482 -1.51 -22.17 -21.87
N GLY A 483 -1.80 -23.41 -21.49
CA GLY A 483 -1.02 -24.59 -21.89
C GLY A 483 0.14 -25.00 -20.98
N ASN A 484 0.46 -24.25 -19.91
CA ASN A 484 1.49 -24.64 -18.94
C ASN A 484 1.05 -24.41 -17.48
N TYR A 485 0.75 -25.51 -16.77
CA TYR A 485 0.20 -25.49 -15.40
C TYR A 485 1.01 -26.39 -14.46
N PRO A 486 2.28 -26.06 -14.17
CA PRO A 486 3.00 -26.79 -13.15
C PRO A 486 2.26 -26.64 -11.81
N SER A 487 2.37 -27.64 -10.93
CA SER A 487 1.62 -27.67 -9.67
C SER A 487 1.83 -26.41 -8.81
N TYR A 488 3.00 -25.79 -8.92
CA TYR A 488 3.40 -24.57 -8.22
C TYR A 488 2.99 -23.24 -8.91
N CYS A 489 2.40 -23.25 -10.12
CA CYS A 489 1.97 -22.00 -10.75
C CYS A 489 0.83 -21.33 -9.98
N GLN A 490 0.77 -20.00 -9.98
CA GLN A 490 -0.28 -19.23 -9.32
C GLN A 490 -1.29 -18.71 -10.35
N CYS A 491 -2.58 -18.85 -10.03
CA CYS A 491 -3.66 -18.27 -10.82
C CYS A 491 -3.91 -16.81 -10.42
N PRO A 492 -4.52 -15.99 -11.29
CA PRO A 492 -4.95 -14.64 -10.96
C PRO A 492 -5.74 -14.60 -9.64
N LEU A 493 -5.60 -13.50 -8.89
CA LEU A 493 -6.22 -13.37 -7.57
C LEU A 493 -7.73 -13.06 -7.64
N ASN A 494 -8.22 -12.59 -8.78
CA ASN A 494 -9.61 -12.26 -9.01
C ASN A 494 -10.05 -12.53 -10.47
N ASN A 495 -11.33 -12.30 -10.76
CA ASN A 495 -11.92 -12.44 -12.11
C ASN A 495 -12.03 -11.09 -12.85
N GLU A 496 -11.23 -10.08 -12.48
CA GLU A 496 -11.34 -8.73 -13.08
C GLU A 496 -10.63 -8.60 -14.43
N ASP A 497 -9.70 -9.51 -14.74
CA ASP A 497 -9.05 -9.58 -16.04
C ASP A 497 -10.04 -10.08 -17.12
N ALA A 498 -10.25 -9.26 -18.15
CA ALA A 498 -11.15 -9.56 -19.25
C ALA A 498 -10.67 -10.71 -20.15
N TYR A 499 -9.38 -11.05 -20.10
CA TYR A 499 -8.76 -12.06 -20.97
C TYR A 499 -8.51 -13.40 -20.26
N TYR A 500 -8.22 -13.39 -18.96
CA TYR A 500 -7.89 -14.62 -18.24
C TYR A 500 -8.22 -14.55 -16.74
N THR A 501 -9.37 -15.12 -16.36
CA THR A 501 -9.91 -15.01 -15.00
C THR A 501 -9.33 -16.03 -14.03
N GLN A 502 -9.36 -15.74 -12.72
CA GLN A 502 -9.05 -16.73 -11.67
C GLN A 502 -9.82 -18.04 -11.86
N THR A 503 -11.11 -17.94 -12.20
CA THR A 503 -11.99 -19.11 -12.37
C THR A 503 -11.55 -19.96 -13.54
N GLN A 504 -11.23 -19.34 -14.68
CA GLN A 504 -10.72 -20.02 -15.85
C GLN A 504 -9.36 -20.68 -15.58
N CYS A 505 -8.44 -19.96 -14.93
CA CYS A 505 -7.15 -20.52 -14.58
C CYS A 505 -7.27 -21.70 -13.60
N ALA A 506 -8.16 -21.60 -12.61
CA ALA A 506 -8.36 -22.67 -11.62
C ALA A 506 -8.92 -23.94 -12.27
N SER A 507 -9.89 -23.81 -13.18
CA SER A 507 -10.45 -24.97 -13.90
C SER A 507 -9.42 -25.61 -14.84
N GLU A 508 -8.68 -24.80 -15.60
CA GLU A 508 -7.63 -25.27 -16.50
C GLU A 508 -6.47 -25.93 -15.73
N LYS A 509 -6.03 -25.35 -14.61
CA LYS A 509 -5.01 -25.93 -13.73
C LYS A 509 -5.47 -27.25 -13.12
N GLN A 510 -6.70 -27.30 -12.61
CA GLN A 510 -7.27 -28.53 -12.05
C GLN A 510 -7.31 -29.65 -13.10
N TYR A 511 -7.80 -29.33 -14.30
CA TYR A 511 -7.82 -30.27 -15.42
C TYR A 511 -6.39 -30.70 -15.78
N ALA A 512 -5.45 -29.76 -15.93
CA ALA A 512 -4.08 -30.04 -16.34
C ALA A 512 -3.31 -30.97 -15.39
N LEU A 513 -3.61 -30.93 -14.09
CA LEU A 513 -2.98 -31.79 -13.08
C LEU A 513 -3.58 -33.21 -13.02
N LEU A 514 -4.70 -33.49 -13.70
CA LEU A 514 -5.25 -34.83 -13.76
C LEU A 514 -4.33 -35.79 -14.56
N PRO A 515 -4.13 -37.04 -14.07
CA PRO A 515 -3.44 -38.06 -14.85
C PRO A 515 -4.26 -38.44 -16.09
N GLN A 516 -3.61 -38.88 -17.15
CA GLN A 516 -4.31 -39.49 -18.29
C GLN A 516 -4.92 -40.84 -17.88
N CYS A 517 -6.15 -41.13 -18.31
CA CYS A 517 -6.78 -42.42 -18.05
C CYS A 517 -5.98 -43.55 -18.73
N LYS A 518 -5.35 -44.44 -17.93
CA LYS A 518 -4.53 -45.55 -18.44
C LYS A 518 -5.32 -46.85 -18.67
N THR A 519 -6.44 -47.00 -17.98
CA THR A 519 -7.30 -48.19 -17.95
C THR A 519 -8.76 -47.77 -17.77
N ASP A 520 -9.69 -48.71 -17.91
CA ASP A 520 -11.12 -48.50 -17.62
C ASP A 520 -11.41 -48.33 -16.11
N GLN A 521 -10.37 -48.46 -15.27
CA GLN A 521 -10.40 -48.16 -13.85
C GLN A 521 -9.83 -46.77 -13.56
N THR A 522 -10.58 -46.01 -12.79
CA THR A 522 -10.33 -44.60 -12.48
C THR A 522 -9.40 -44.45 -11.29
N PRO A 523 -8.32 -43.65 -11.39
CA PRO A 523 -7.52 -43.27 -10.24
C PRO A 523 -8.37 -42.52 -9.21
N THR A 524 -8.09 -42.69 -7.92
CA THR A 524 -8.72 -41.89 -6.86
C THR A 524 -8.43 -40.40 -7.11
N GLY A 525 -9.45 -39.64 -7.53
CA GLY A 525 -9.33 -38.22 -7.94
C GLY A 525 -9.65 -37.91 -9.40
N GLY A 526 -10.00 -38.91 -10.22
CA GLY A 526 -10.38 -38.75 -11.63
C GLY A 526 -9.19 -38.79 -12.60
N CYS A 527 -9.48 -38.79 -13.90
CA CYS A 527 -8.45 -38.75 -14.97
C CYS A 527 -8.92 -37.97 -16.21
N LYS A 528 -8.00 -37.59 -17.09
CA LYS A 528 -8.33 -36.95 -18.39
C LYS A 528 -8.79 -38.00 -19.39
N CYS A 529 -9.98 -37.82 -19.94
CA CYS A 529 -10.46 -38.68 -21.03
C CYS A 529 -9.53 -38.53 -22.25
N THR A 530 -9.28 -39.63 -22.96
CA THR A 530 -8.54 -39.60 -24.23
C THR A 530 -9.43 -40.19 -25.33
N GLN A 531 -9.15 -39.88 -26.61
CA GLN A 531 -9.87 -40.41 -27.76
C GLN A 531 -9.99 -41.96 -27.78
N TYR A 532 -9.09 -42.65 -27.07
CA TYR A 532 -9.01 -44.11 -27.05
C TYR A 532 -9.43 -44.74 -25.73
N LYS A 533 -9.61 -43.96 -24.66
CA LYS A 533 -9.87 -44.47 -23.30
C LYS A 533 -10.77 -43.53 -22.51
N HIS A 534 -11.94 -44.05 -22.16
CA HIS A 534 -12.96 -43.44 -21.33
C HIS A 534 -13.43 -44.52 -20.34
N PRO A 535 -13.44 -44.27 -19.01
CA PRO A 535 -14.03 -45.18 -18.03
C PRO A 535 -15.50 -45.45 -18.33
N THR A 536 -16.01 -46.59 -17.86
CA THR A 536 -17.42 -46.99 -18.03
C THR A 536 -18.42 -46.12 -17.27
N ASP A 537 -17.95 -45.33 -16.30
CA ASP A 537 -18.76 -44.38 -15.54
C ASP A 537 -18.50 -42.95 -16.07
N PRO A 538 -19.54 -42.21 -16.52
CA PRO A 538 -19.38 -40.85 -17.05
C PRO A 538 -18.79 -39.84 -16.03
N ASP A 539 -18.91 -40.11 -14.73
CA ASP A 539 -18.37 -39.23 -13.68
C ASP A 539 -16.86 -39.40 -13.45
N ASP A 540 -16.25 -40.42 -14.06
CA ASP A 540 -14.90 -40.87 -13.75
C ASP A 540 -13.79 -40.25 -14.63
N CYS A 541 -14.15 -39.56 -15.71
CA CYS A 541 -13.16 -38.81 -16.48
C CYS A 541 -13.64 -37.39 -16.84
N GLN A 542 -12.72 -36.43 -16.77
CA GLN A 542 -12.99 -35.06 -17.19
C GLN A 542 -12.67 -34.87 -18.66
N CYS A 543 -13.59 -34.22 -19.37
CA CYS A 543 -13.41 -33.86 -20.77
C CYS A 543 -12.49 -32.65 -20.95
N PRO A 544 -11.70 -32.61 -22.04
CA PRO A 544 -10.85 -31.46 -22.35
C PRO A 544 -11.69 -30.21 -22.62
N ILE A 545 -11.22 -29.08 -22.10
CA ILE A 545 -11.86 -27.76 -22.26
C ILE A 545 -11.58 -27.19 -23.66
N ASP A 546 -10.37 -27.38 -24.19
CA ASP A 546 -9.99 -26.97 -25.55
C ASP A 546 -8.86 -27.86 -26.06
N ASN A 547 -9.20 -28.92 -26.82
CA ASN A 547 -8.22 -29.74 -27.52
C ASN A 547 -8.65 -29.90 -28.99
N PRO A 548 -7.82 -29.45 -29.96
CA PRO A 548 -8.16 -29.53 -31.38
C PRO A 548 -8.33 -30.98 -31.88
N ASP A 549 -7.70 -31.96 -31.24
CA ASP A 549 -7.75 -33.36 -31.65
C ASP A 549 -8.87 -34.16 -30.95
N TYR A 550 -9.45 -33.63 -29.86
CA TYR A 550 -10.52 -34.29 -29.10
C TYR A 550 -11.33 -33.24 -28.34
N THR A 551 -12.40 -32.73 -28.97
CA THR A 551 -13.19 -31.61 -28.44
C THR A 551 -14.01 -32.01 -27.22
N GLU A 552 -14.39 -31.04 -26.38
CA GLU A 552 -15.29 -31.26 -25.24
C GLU A 552 -16.59 -31.95 -25.68
N GLU A 553 -17.15 -31.54 -26.84
CA GLU A 553 -18.37 -32.10 -27.40
C GLU A 553 -18.20 -33.56 -27.84
N GLN A 554 -17.05 -33.89 -28.45
CA GLN A 554 -16.73 -35.27 -28.81
C GLN A 554 -16.60 -36.13 -27.55
N CYS A 555 -15.90 -35.62 -26.54
CA CYS A 555 -15.70 -36.32 -25.28
C CYS A 555 -17.02 -36.58 -24.54
N LYS A 556 -17.91 -35.57 -24.44
CA LYS A 556 -19.23 -35.73 -23.82
C LYS A 556 -20.09 -36.80 -24.50
N LYS A 557 -19.92 -37.01 -25.80
CA LYS A 557 -20.61 -38.08 -26.55
C LYS A 557 -19.98 -39.46 -26.28
N ASP A 558 -18.67 -39.51 -26.11
CA ASP A 558 -17.93 -40.76 -25.92
C ASP A 558 -18.04 -41.32 -24.49
N ILE A 559 -18.33 -40.49 -23.48
CA ILE A 559 -18.59 -40.91 -22.09
C ILE A 559 -20.03 -41.38 -21.83
N LEU A 560 -20.94 -41.28 -22.82
CA LEU A 560 -22.32 -41.73 -22.64
C LEU A 560 -22.38 -43.24 -22.35
N PRO A 561 -23.23 -43.67 -21.41
CA PRO A 561 -23.41 -45.09 -21.11
C PRO A 561 -23.96 -45.84 -22.33
N VAL A 562 -23.64 -47.13 -22.44
CA VAL A 562 -24.19 -48.00 -23.48
C VAL A 562 -25.70 -48.21 -23.23
N CYS A 563 -26.53 -48.14 -24.28
CA CYS A 563 -27.96 -48.35 -24.14
C CYS A 563 -28.28 -49.77 -23.63
N GLU A 564 -29.02 -49.87 -22.52
CA GLU A 564 -29.38 -51.17 -21.92
C GLU A 564 -30.62 -51.81 -22.57
N GLU A 565 -31.53 -51.04 -23.19
CA GLU A 565 -32.77 -51.52 -23.80
C GLU A 565 -33.15 -50.71 -25.05
N ASP A 566 -33.93 -51.30 -25.96
CA ASP A 566 -34.41 -50.66 -27.21
C ASP A 566 -35.56 -49.66 -27.01
N THR A 567 -36.22 -49.69 -25.86
CA THR A 567 -37.48 -48.96 -25.64
C THR A 567 -37.33 -47.74 -24.72
N THR A 568 -36.21 -47.60 -24.02
CA THR A 568 -36.01 -46.58 -23.00
C THR A 568 -34.66 -45.92 -23.19
N THR A 569 -34.67 -44.63 -23.55
CA THR A 569 -33.45 -43.81 -23.51
C THR A 569 -33.36 -43.20 -22.11
N PRO A 570 -32.23 -43.35 -21.39
CA PRO A 570 -31.98 -42.57 -20.18
C PRO A 570 -32.14 -41.07 -20.48
N SER A 571 -32.57 -40.28 -19.50
CA SER A 571 -32.75 -38.83 -19.67
C SER A 571 -31.48 -38.08 -20.10
N GLU A 572 -30.32 -38.70 -19.91
CA GLU A 572 -29.00 -38.17 -20.24
C GLU A 572 -28.47 -38.64 -21.62
N GLY A 573 -29.22 -39.50 -22.32
CA GLY A 573 -28.81 -40.13 -23.58
C GLY A 573 -27.99 -41.41 -23.36
N CYS A 574 -27.83 -42.22 -24.41
CA CYS A 574 -27.00 -43.43 -24.39
C CYS A 574 -26.37 -43.70 -25.75
N LYS A 575 -25.28 -44.48 -25.79
CA LYS A 575 -24.57 -44.86 -27.02
C LYS A 575 -25.21 -46.07 -27.67
N CYS A 576 -25.55 -45.96 -28.96
CA CYS A 576 -26.12 -47.07 -29.71
C CYS A 576 -25.10 -48.20 -29.87
N ILE A 577 -25.56 -49.44 -29.74
CA ILE A 577 -24.80 -50.65 -30.13
C ILE A 577 -25.58 -51.42 -31.18
N HIS A 578 -24.92 -52.35 -31.87
CA HIS A 578 -25.52 -53.11 -32.97
C HIS A 578 -26.83 -53.80 -32.58
N GLU A 579 -26.92 -54.32 -31.36
CA GLU A 579 -28.10 -55.02 -30.86
C GLU A 579 -29.18 -54.10 -30.27
N LYS A 580 -28.85 -52.83 -29.95
CA LYS A 580 -29.74 -51.93 -29.19
C LYS A 580 -29.66 -50.48 -29.66
N HIS A 581 -30.77 -49.97 -30.20
CA HIS A 581 -30.83 -48.69 -30.89
C HIS A 581 -32.16 -47.92 -30.65
N PRO A 582 -32.43 -47.45 -29.42
CA PRO A 582 -33.60 -46.61 -29.18
C PRO A 582 -33.53 -45.31 -30.01
N ASP A 583 -34.67 -44.73 -30.35
CA ASP A 583 -34.78 -43.59 -31.28
C ASP A 583 -33.84 -42.41 -30.93
N GLN A 584 -33.53 -42.23 -29.64
CA GLN A 584 -32.71 -41.13 -29.13
C GLN A 584 -31.26 -41.50 -28.76
N CYS A 585 -30.76 -42.69 -29.08
CA CYS A 585 -29.35 -43.02 -28.82
C CYS A 585 -28.38 -42.20 -29.71
N VAL A 586 -27.13 -42.01 -29.30
CA VAL A 586 -26.11 -41.29 -30.08
C VAL A 586 -25.24 -42.29 -30.83
N CYS A 587 -25.12 -42.13 -32.16
CA CYS A 587 -24.26 -42.99 -32.97
C CYS A 587 -22.79 -42.65 -32.76
N PRO A 588 -21.90 -43.66 -32.69
CA PRO A 588 -20.46 -43.43 -32.58
C PRO A 588 -19.94 -42.63 -33.78
N LEU A 589 -19.09 -41.63 -33.52
CA LEU A 589 -18.46 -40.79 -34.56
C LEU A 589 -17.21 -41.45 -35.17
N ASN A 590 -16.60 -42.39 -34.46
CA ASN A 590 -15.38 -43.08 -34.90
C ASN A 590 -15.72 -44.44 -35.55
N ASN A 591 -15.31 -44.63 -36.80
CA ASN A 591 -15.45 -45.88 -37.57
C ASN A 591 -14.48 -46.97 -37.10
N ASN A 592 -14.56 -47.39 -35.82
CA ASN A 592 -13.70 -48.45 -35.26
C ASN A 592 -14.12 -49.87 -35.68
N GLY A 593 -14.53 -50.04 -36.94
CA GLY A 593 -14.60 -51.32 -37.64
C GLY A 593 -15.80 -52.23 -37.34
N GLN A 594 -16.38 -52.20 -36.14
CA GLN A 594 -17.47 -53.14 -35.77
C GLN A 594 -18.88 -52.56 -35.89
N TYR A 595 -19.07 -51.26 -35.66
CA TYR A 595 -20.38 -50.58 -35.80
C TYR A 595 -20.15 -49.14 -36.24
N THR A 596 -20.25 -48.91 -37.56
CA THR A 596 -19.93 -47.60 -38.17
C THR A 596 -21.05 -46.60 -37.91
N GLN A 597 -20.74 -45.31 -37.99
CA GLN A 597 -21.77 -44.26 -37.90
C GLN A 597 -22.89 -44.49 -38.92
N THR A 598 -22.55 -44.90 -40.14
CA THR A 598 -23.50 -45.18 -41.21
C THR A 598 -24.40 -46.37 -40.88
N GLN A 599 -23.85 -47.46 -40.33
CA GLN A 599 -24.64 -48.62 -39.89
C GLN A 599 -25.60 -48.23 -38.76
N CYS A 600 -25.12 -47.48 -37.78
CA CYS A 600 -25.95 -47.01 -36.68
C CYS A 600 -27.12 -46.11 -37.14
N GLN A 601 -26.87 -45.21 -38.08
CA GLN A 601 -27.92 -44.37 -38.65
C GLN A 601 -28.94 -45.17 -39.46
N PHE A 602 -28.52 -46.28 -40.08
CA PHE A 602 -29.42 -47.20 -40.76
C PHE A 602 -30.29 -47.99 -39.77
N ASP A 603 -29.69 -48.53 -38.70
CA ASP A 603 -30.40 -49.36 -37.72
C ASP A 603 -31.44 -48.56 -36.92
N LYS A 604 -31.23 -47.25 -36.77
CA LYS A 604 -32.22 -46.30 -36.23
C LYS A 604 -33.46 -46.09 -37.10
N LEU A 605 -33.46 -46.52 -38.36
CA LEU A 605 -34.63 -46.32 -39.21
C LEU A 605 -35.77 -47.25 -38.77
N PRO A 606 -37.01 -46.76 -38.69
CA PRO A 606 -38.16 -47.60 -38.38
C PRO A 606 -38.37 -48.63 -39.49
N VAL A 607 -39.00 -49.76 -39.17
CA VAL A 607 -39.42 -50.75 -40.19
C VAL A 607 -40.56 -50.16 -41.03
N CYS A 608 -40.53 -50.33 -42.35
CA CYS A 608 -41.59 -49.83 -43.22
C CYS A 608 -42.92 -50.57 -42.97
N ASN A 609 -43.96 -49.81 -42.63
CA ASN A 609 -45.32 -50.33 -42.42
C ASN A 609 -46.27 -50.10 -43.60
N GLY A 610 -45.82 -49.39 -44.66
CA GLY A 610 -46.54 -49.25 -45.93
C GLY A 610 -47.55 -48.08 -46.01
N ASP A 611 -47.91 -47.48 -44.88
CA ASP A 611 -48.97 -46.45 -44.83
C ASP A 611 -48.51 -45.02 -45.18
N SER A 612 -47.23 -44.69 -45.02
CA SER A 612 -46.63 -43.41 -45.44
C SER A 612 -45.10 -43.42 -45.28
N GLU A 613 -44.38 -42.57 -46.02
CA GLU A 613 -42.92 -42.41 -45.91
C GLU A 613 -42.54 -41.64 -44.63
N PRO A 614 -41.87 -42.25 -43.65
CA PRO A 614 -41.38 -41.53 -42.48
C PRO A 614 -40.21 -40.62 -42.85
N THR A 615 -40.08 -39.50 -42.14
CA THR A 615 -39.02 -38.51 -42.36
C THR A 615 -37.64 -39.14 -42.15
N GLY A 616 -36.89 -39.37 -43.24
CA GLY A 616 -35.58 -40.03 -43.22
C GLY A 616 -35.54 -41.42 -43.89
N GLY A 617 -36.71 -41.97 -44.24
CA GLY A 617 -36.89 -43.30 -44.81
C GLY A 617 -37.14 -44.36 -43.74
N CYS A 618 -37.35 -45.60 -44.17
CA CYS A 618 -37.56 -46.76 -43.29
C CYS A 618 -36.78 -47.98 -43.82
N ARG A 619 -36.47 -48.94 -42.95
CA ARG A 619 -35.80 -50.20 -43.34
C ARG A 619 -36.81 -51.17 -43.95
N CYS A 620 -36.45 -51.76 -45.09
CA CYS A 620 -37.29 -52.76 -45.76
C CYS A 620 -37.43 -54.01 -44.87
N SER A 621 -38.59 -54.68 -44.93
CA SER A 621 -38.80 -55.97 -44.25
C SER A 621 -39.33 -57.03 -45.22
N SER A 622 -39.16 -58.31 -44.89
CA SER A 622 -39.65 -59.42 -45.70
C SER A 622 -41.18 -59.36 -45.81
N GLY A 623 -41.70 -58.82 -46.92
CA GLY A 623 -43.13 -58.66 -47.17
C GLY A 623 -43.63 -57.21 -47.23
N ASN A 624 -42.79 -56.21 -46.94
CA ASN A 624 -43.15 -54.80 -47.10
C ASN A 624 -41.96 -53.96 -47.59
N TYR A 625 -41.98 -53.64 -48.89
CA TYR A 625 -40.91 -52.95 -49.62
C TYR A 625 -41.48 -51.82 -50.49
N PRO A 626 -42.04 -50.75 -49.87
CA PRO A 626 -42.42 -49.57 -50.63
C PRO A 626 -41.19 -48.95 -51.29
N SER A 627 -41.38 -48.17 -52.36
CA SER A 627 -40.28 -47.59 -53.15
C SER A 627 -39.34 -46.67 -52.35
N TYR A 628 -39.75 -46.21 -51.16
CA TYR A 628 -38.97 -45.38 -50.24
C TYR A 628 -38.23 -46.17 -49.14
N CYS A 629 -38.34 -47.51 -49.13
CA CYS A 629 -37.61 -48.32 -48.16
C CYS A 629 -36.10 -48.41 -48.51
N LYS A 630 -35.24 -48.51 -47.50
CA LYS A 630 -33.79 -48.67 -47.64
C LYS A 630 -33.39 -50.10 -47.28
N CYS A 631 -32.61 -50.74 -48.16
CA CYS A 631 -32.08 -52.07 -47.92
C CYS A 631 -30.93 -52.05 -46.90
N PRO A 632 -30.73 -53.15 -46.16
CA PRO A 632 -29.58 -53.32 -45.28
C PRO A 632 -28.26 -53.05 -45.99
N LEU A 633 -27.29 -52.52 -45.24
CA LEU A 633 -25.97 -52.19 -45.81
C LEU A 633 -25.11 -53.45 -46.00
N ASN A 634 -25.38 -54.52 -45.25
CA ASN A 634 -24.64 -55.78 -45.24
C ASN A 634 -25.58 -57.00 -45.43
N ASN A 635 -25.00 -58.18 -45.65
CA ASN A 635 -25.73 -59.44 -45.88
C ASN A 635 -25.91 -60.28 -44.59
N ASP A 636 -25.76 -59.67 -43.42
CA ASP A 636 -25.68 -60.39 -42.13
C ASP A 636 -27.04 -60.60 -41.43
N ASP A 637 -28.11 -59.99 -41.96
CA ASP A 637 -29.46 -60.04 -41.38
C ASP A 637 -30.35 -61.14 -42.00
N GLU A 638 -31.43 -61.50 -41.30
CA GLU A 638 -32.46 -62.46 -41.76
C GLU A 638 -33.10 -62.05 -43.11
N TYR A 639 -32.99 -60.76 -43.48
CA TYR A 639 -33.33 -60.21 -44.79
C TYR A 639 -32.10 -59.52 -45.39
N SER A 640 -31.31 -60.25 -46.17
CA SER A 640 -30.03 -59.76 -46.70
C SER A 640 -30.20 -58.58 -47.66
N LYS A 641 -29.15 -57.76 -47.81
CA LYS A 641 -29.10 -56.68 -48.81
C LYS A 641 -29.49 -57.17 -50.20
N ASP A 642 -28.90 -58.29 -50.63
CA ASP A 642 -29.15 -58.85 -51.97
C ASP A 642 -30.63 -59.29 -52.14
N GLN A 643 -31.21 -59.90 -51.09
CA GLN A 643 -32.62 -60.29 -51.09
C GLN A 643 -33.54 -59.07 -51.12
N CYS A 644 -33.18 -58.01 -50.39
CA CYS A 644 -33.92 -56.76 -50.38
C CYS A 644 -33.88 -56.05 -51.74
N GLU A 645 -32.71 -55.91 -52.34
CA GLU A 645 -32.54 -55.31 -53.66
C GLU A 645 -33.30 -56.10 -54.72
N TYR A 646 -33.27 -57.43 -54.65
CA TYR A 646 -34.10 -58.28 -55.49
C TYR A 646 -35.59 -57.98 -55.30
N ASP A 647 -36.06 -57.91 -54.05
CA ASP A 647 -37.48 -57.76 -53.76
C ASP A 647 -38.06 -56.40 -54.18
N MET A 648 -37.23 -55.36 -54.21
CA MET A 648 -37.59 -54.03 -54.73
C MET A 648 -37.76 -53.99 -56.26
N LEU A 649 -37.25 -54.97 -57.01
CA LEU A 649 -37.42 -55.02 -58.46
C LEU A 649 -38.89 -55.28 -58.86
N SER A 650 -39.35 -54.57 -59.88
CA SER A 650 -40.65 -54.83 -60.51
C SER A 650 -40.59 -56.11 -61.35
N SER A 651 -41.73 -56.80 -61.53
CA SER A 651 -41.80 -57.96 -62.45
C SER A 651 -41.65 -57.51 -63.90
N CYS A 652 -40.92 -58.29 -64.72
CA CYS A 652 -40.76 -57.97 -66.14
C CYS A 652 -42.11 -58.03 -66.87
N ILE A 653 -42.55 -56.90 -67.46
CA ILE A 653 -43.81 -56.80 -68.20
C ILE A 653 -43.64 -56.92 -69.73
N SER A 654 -42.40 -56.92 -70.24
CA SER A 654 -42.07 -57.10 -71.66
C SER A 654 -40.74 -57.86 -71.83
N ASP A 655 -40.44 -58.26 -73.06
CA ASP A 655 -39.20 -58.98 -73.43
C ASP A 655 -37.97 -58.04 -73.54
N THR A 656 -38.09 -56.82 -73.03
CA THR A 656 -37.02 -55.82 -72.98
C THR A 656 -36.82 -55.42 -71.53
N THR A 657 -35.61 -55.61 -70.99
CA THR A 657 -35.30 -55.27 -69.59
C THR A 657 -35.32 -53.75 -69.39
N PRO A 658 -36.06 -53.24 -68.38
CA PRO A 658 -35.96 -51.85 -67.94
C PRO A 658 -34.53 -51.53 -67.47
N SER A 659 -34.13 -50.25 -67.54
CA SER A 659 -32.79 -49.81 -67.11
C SER A 659 -32.51 -50.05 -65.62
N GLU A 660 -33.55 -50.19 -64.81
CA GLU A 660 -33.50 -50.48 -63.38
C GLU A 660 -33.47 -51.99 -63.04
N GLY A 661 -33.53 -52.86 -64.06
CA GLY A 661 -33.69 -54.30 -63.87
C GLY A 661 -35.15 -54.71 -63.61
N CYS A 662 -35.46 -56.00 -63.74
CA CYS A 662 -36.78 -56.53 -63.40
C CYS A 662 -36.69 -58.02 -62.99
N LYS A 663 -37.65 -58.50 -62.19
CA LYS A 663 -37.75 -59.91 -61.78
C LYS A 663 -38.22 -60.76 -62.96
N CYS A 664 -37.47 -61.81 -63.27
CA CYS A 664 -37.92 -62.79 -64.24
C CYS A 664 -39.22 -63.46 -63.75
N ILE A 665 -40.21 -63.57 -64.63
CA ILE A 665 -41.43 -64.34 -64.38
C ILE A 665 -41.50 -65.48 -65.39
N HIS A 666 -42.27 -66.53 -65.07
CA HIS A 666 -42.34 -67.74 -65.91
C HIS A 666 -42.73 -67.46 -67.36
N GLU A 667 -43.53 -66.42 -67.61
CA GLU A 667 -44.00 -66.07 -68.96
C GLU A 667 -43.05 -65.11 -69.72
N LYS A 668 -42.12 -64.44 -69.02
CA LYS A 668 -41.24 -63.39 -69.61
C LYS A 668 -39.88 -63.35 -68.92
N HIS A 669 -38.84 -63.66 -69.70
CA HIS A 669 -37.46 -63.79 -69.23
C HIS A 669 -36.47 -63.11 -70.21
N PRO A 670 -36.46 -61.77 -70.29
CA PRO A 670 -35.44 -61.08 -71.09
C PRO A 670 -34.03 -61.37 -70.52
N ASP A 671 -33.01 -61.36 -71.39
CA ASP A 671 -31.64 -61.80 -71.06
C ASP A 671 -31.07 -61.17 -69.76
N GLN A 672 -31.51 -59.96 -69.42
CA GLN A 672 -31.03 -59.21 -68.26
C GLN A 672 -31.99 -59.17 -67.05
N CYS A 673 -33.07 -59.95 -67.02
CA CYS A 673 -33.91 -60.04 -65.82
C CYS A 673 -33.15 -60.73 -64.66
N VAL A 674 -33.49 -60.42 -63.41
CA VAL A 674 -32.87 -61.01 -62.22
C VAL A 674 -33.70 -62.22 -61.77
N CYS A 675 -33.03 -63.36 -61.58
CA CYS A 675 -33.68 -64.57 -61.07
C CYS A 675 -33.85 -64.51 -59.54
N PRO A 676 -34.91 -65.11 -58.99
CA PRO A 676 -35.10 -65.19 -57.54
C PRO A 676 -33.88 -65.81 -56.87
N LEU A 677 -33.43 -65.21 -55.77
CA LEU A 677 -32.26 -65.68 -55.02
C LEU A 677 -32.58 -66.93 -54.19
N ASN A 678 -33.85 -67.14 -53.85
CA ASN A 678 -34.31 -68.23 -52.99
C ASN A 678 -35.36 -69.10 -53.71
N ASN A 679 -35.35 -70.42 -53.50
CA ASN A 679 -36.28 -71.38 -54.16
C ASN A 679 -37.67 -71.45 -53.50
N ASN A 680 -38.14 -70.38 -52.85
CA ASN A 680 -39.32 -70.40 -51.98
C ASN A 680 -40.66 -70.16 -52.69
N GLY A 681 -40.69 -70.15 -54.03
CA GLY A 681 -41.88 -69.89 -54.84
C GLY A 681 -42.06 -70.88 -55.99
N GLN A 682 -43.15 -70.70 -56.76
CA GLN A 682 -43.47 -71.56 -57.92
C GLN A 682 -42.46 -71.44 -59.07
N TYR A 683 -41.65 -70.38 -59.09
CA TYR A 683 -40.59 -70.14 -60.06
C TYR A 683 -39.24 -70.11 -59.33
N THR A 684 -38.49 -71.22 -59.40
CA THR A 684 -37.23 -71.40 -58.67
C THR A 684 -36.06 -70.71 -59.37
N GLN A 685 -34.98 -70.43 -58.65
CA GLN A 685 -33.77 -69.85 -59.24
C GLN A 685 -33.26 -70.73 -60.38
N THR A 686 -33.26 -72.05 -60.17
CA THR A 686 -32.82 -73.03 -61.18
C THR A 686 -33.71 -73.02 -62.42
N GLN A 687 -35.04 -72.99 -62.24
CA GLN A 687 -35.96 -72.90 -63.37
C GLN A 687 -35.79 -71.58 -64.12
N CYS A 688 -35.62 -70.48 -63.40
CA CYS A 688 -35.39 -69.17 -64.00
C CYS A 688 -34.09 -69.11 -64.80
N GLN A 689 -32.99 -69.63 -64.27
CA GLN A 689 -31.72 -69.66 -65.00
C GLN A 689 -31.81 -70.57 -66.24
N PHE A 690 -32.60 -71.64 -66.17
CA PHE A 690 -32.85 -72.51 -67.32
C PHE A 690 -33.67 -71.80 -68.41
N ASP A 691 -34.73 -71.10 -68.03
CA ASP A 691 -35.60 -70.37 -68.96
C ASP A 691 -34.90 -69.16 -69.61
N LYS A 692 -33.79 -68.67 -69.03
CA LYS A 692 -32.90 -67.64 -69.63
C LYS A 692 -31.88 -68.17 -70.64
N LEU A 693 -31.76 -69.49 -70.82
CA LEU A 693 -30.88 -70.05 -71.85
C LEU A 693 -31.54 -69.91 -73.23
N PRO A 694 -30.76 -69.56 -74.28
CA PRO A 694 -31.30 -69.26 -75.61
C PRO A 694 -31.93 -70.46 -76.35
#